data_AF-A0AAV9NXY0-F1
#
_entry.id   AF-A0AAV9NXY0-F1
#
_cell.length_a   1.000
_cell.length_b   1.000
_cell.length_c   1.000
_cell.angle_alpha   90.00
_cell.angle_beta   90.00
_cell.angle_gamma   90.00
#
_symmetry.space_group_name_H-M   'P 1'
#
loop_
_entity.id
_entity.type
_entity.pdbx_description
1 polymer ?
#
loop_
_entity_poly.entity_id
_entity_poly.type
_entity_poly.pdbx_seq_one_letter_code
_entity_poly.pdbx_strand_id
1 'polypeptide(L)'
;MKFSHLASTLLPAAGTLAQVFAPYTDENGIDFWQATFDTAVKGTPGKAQWGMALPPATASALENEYIGHLVVPKADSGTWMGLTHNSGMTGALLLVTWPDGDEVKTSFRYASGYVAPDIYTGNATLSVISQSSNKTHYEITYRCEECWRWSQDGVAGSQVPATTKSAAQVMGWAYGTSAPTKPGNAGSDIKQHANDGLWGAAVQSARNNAYTKWTKLATSAAPTKSPAASASPTAASSVAASSSAAPTPTSAKCPKSNPVTKQTFDYIIVGAGAGGIPLADKLSESGASVLLIERGPPSSGRWGGTMKPKWLEGTNLTRFDVPGLDNEIWADSTGIACNDVGVMAGCVLGGGTAVNAGLWWRANPADFDYNFPEGWKASDMEDAVARVFNRVPFTDHPSTDGIIYKPQGYNVVAGALAASGWKNVTADLVPEQKNFTFSRPDHMFSNGERGGPMATYLVTASERDNFQLLTDTTVARLVRNGTEVTGVEIEAFLRGGQCGTVNVKAGGKVILSAGAFNTPKILFRSGIGPKDQLKVVKGAEPEKMIAKDQWIDLPVGYNLDDHVNTDIVITHPNVSFYDFYKAYDNPIKADAKSYLDSRTGILAQSAPNLATVFWHEVEGADGITRQLQWTARVEGGHDITSKKAMVISQYLGRGATSRGRTTINAALDMSVSTTPYLNNKHDLAAVQSGIETLFEALSADPKIEIVYPSSNQTIPEFLAAYPKTTGSRSANHWMGSCAMGTDSGLEGGTAVVDTNAKVYGTDNLFVVDASIFPGMVSTNPSALIVAAAEHASELILKIGGGDGASTGGNTTAPAGSTPSGSPAPSGSPSTGGGSGAVEAYQQCGGSGYTGSSSCVSGFTCKVWNDYYSQCVPA
;
A
#
# COMPACT_ATOMS: atom_id res chain seq x y z
N MET A 1 24.13 36.47 -38.92
CA MET A 1 25.28 35.63 -38.53
C MET A 1 24.75 34.72 -37.41
N LYS A 2 24.66 33.39 -37.52
CA LYS A 2 25.62 32.30 -37.84
C LYS A 2 26.54 31.95 -36.65
N PHE A 3 26.31 30.76 -36.06
CA PHE A 3 27.04 30.08 -34.96
C PHE A 3 26.91 30.71 -33.55
N SER A 4 26.87 29.97 -32.42
CA SER A 4 27.05 28.52 -32.13
C SER A 4 26.08 27.99 -31.05
N HIS A 5 25.84 26.68 -30.98
CA HIS A 5 25.25 26.00 -29.80
C HIS A 5 26.29 25.74 -28.71
N LEU A 6 25.87 25.78 -27.44
CA LEU A 6 26.15 24.72 -26.45
C LEU A 6 25.17 24.86 -25.26
N ALA A 7 24.80 23.73 -24.66
CA ALA A 7 23.70 23.66 -23.70
C ALA A 7 24.17 23.45 -22.25
N SER A 8 23.46 24.06 -21.31
CA SER A 8 23.36 23.61 -19.92
C SER A 8 22.00 24.04 -19.35
N THR A 9 21.20 23.09 -18.87
CA THR A 9 19.83 23.32 -18.40
C THR A 9 19.80 23.85 -16.97
N LEU A 10 19.12 24.98 -16.76
CA LEU A 10 18.63 25.40 -15.44
C LEU A 10 17.11 25.26 -15.41
N LEU A 11 16.61 24.53 -14.41
CA LEU A 11 15.20 24.55 -14.02
C LEU A 11 14.97 25.73 -13.05
N PRO A 12 13.94 26.57 -13.23
CA PRO A 12 13.51 27.50 -12.20
C PRO A 12 12.69 26.77 -11.13
N ALA A 13 12.95 27.08 -9.85
CA ALA A 13 12.30 26.41 -8.72
C ALA A 13 10.93 26.99 -8.37
N ALA A 14 10.07 26.17 -7.76
CA ALA A 14 8.79 26.58 -7.19
C ALA A 14 8.96 27.40 -5.90
N GLY A 15 7.90 28.16 -5.55
CA GLY A 15 7.85 29.19 -4.52
C GLY A 15 7.89 28.73 -3.05
N THR A 16 8.83 27.86 -2.69
CA THR A 16 9.45 28.01 -1.36
C THR A 16 10.15 29.37 -1.29
N LEU A 17 10.59 29.80 -0.10
CA LEU A 17 11.82 30.60 -0.08
C LEU A 17 12.94 29.68 -0.58
N ALA A 18 13.14 29.68 -1.91
CA ALA A 18 14.06 28.79 -2.61
C ALA A 18 15.39 28.80 -1.87
N GLN A 19 15.73 27.68 -1.21
CA GLN A 19 16.64 27.69 -0.07
C GLN A 19 18.01 28.20 -0.50
N VAL A 20 18.28 29.48 -0.23
CA VAL A 20 19.47 30.17 -0.72
C VAL A 20 20.64 29.70 0.14
N PHE A 21 21.31 28.66 -0.35
CA PHE A 21 22.62 28.32 0.16
C PHE A 21 23.59 29.48 -0.13
N ALA A 22 24.29 29.91 0.91
CA ALA A 22 25.31 30.95 0.87
C ALA A 22 26.58 30.45 1.57
N PRO A 23 27.74 31.10 1.35
CA PRO A 23 28.92 30.84 2.15
C PRO A 23 28.69 31.37 3.58
N TYR A 24 28.97 30.54 4.57
CA TYR A 24 29.01 30.90 5.99
C TYR A 24 30.35 30.40 6.57
N THR A 25 31.03 31.23 7.35
CA THR A 25 32.24 30.81 8.07
C THR A 25 31.93 30.85 9.57
N ASP A 26 32.11 29.73 10.25
CA ASP A 26 31.82 29.62 11.70
C ASP A 26 32.94 30.20 12.58
N GLU A 27 32.72 30.21 13.90
CA GLU A 27 33.70 30.69 14.89
C GLU A 27 35.02 29.88 14.88
N ASN A 28 35.00 28.64 14.37
CA ASN A 28 36.17 27.77 14.22
C ASN A 28 36.97 28.05 12.93
N GLY A 29 36.45 28.90 12.04
CA GLY A 29 37.03 29.20 10.73
C GLY A 29 36.81 28.08 9.71
N ILE A 30 35.66 27.40 9.77
CA ILE A 30 35.18 26.41 8.81
C ILE A 30 34.20 27.07 7.84
N ASP A 31 34.48 26.99 6.53
CA ASP A 31 33.59 27.54 5.49
C ASP A 31 32.56 26.49 5.08
N PHE A 32 31.30 26.74 5.42
CA PHE A 32 30.12 25.95 5.06
C PHE A 32 29.40 26.54 3.85
N TRP A 33 28.80 25.65 3.05
CA TRP A 33 27.72 26.01 2.15
C TRP A 33 26.40 25.79 2.90
N GLN A 34 25.71 26.88 3.25
CA GLN A 34 24.68 26.89 4.30
C GLN A 34 23.37 27.55 3.86
N ALA A 35 22.25 26.89 4.16
CA ALA A 35 20.90 27.40 3.95
C ALA A 35 20.18 27.64 5.29
N THR A 36 19.20 28.54 5.27
CA THR A 36 18.21 28.74 6.34
C THR A 36 16.83 28.32 5.81
N PHE A 37 16.14 27.43 6.52
CA PHE A 37 14.87 26.83 6.12
C PHE A 37 13.81 26.96 7.22
N ASP A 38 12.55 27.01 6.82
CA ASP A 38 11.46 27.28 7.76
C ASP A 38 11.03 26.01 8.49
N THR A 39 11.04 26.07 9.82
CA THR A 39 10.60 24.98 10.72
C THR A 39 9.40 25.39 11.56
N ALA A 40 8.82 26.57 11.31
CA ALA A 40 7.71 27.09 12.09
C ALA A 40 6.49 26.17 12.03
N VAL A 41 5.96 25.85 13.20
CA VAL A 41 4.65 25.22 13.39
C VAL A 41 3.85 26.00 14.43
N LYS A 42 2.58 25.65 14.60
CA LYS A 42 1.65 26.34 15.51
C LYS A 42 2.10 26.26 16.97
N GLY A 43 2.94 27.21 17.39
CA GLY A 43 3.49 27.32 18.74
C GLY A 43 5.02 27.44 18.81
N THR A 44 5.76 27.34 17.70
CA THR A 44 7.23 27.48 17.70
C THR A 44 7.71 28.71 16.94
N PRO A 45 8.58 29.55 17.54
CA PRO A 45 9.27 30.62 16.84
C PRO A 45 10.62 30.14 16.27
N GLY A 46 10.83 30.31 14.97
CA GLY A 46 12.17 30.28 14.38
C GLY A 46 12.28 29.55 13.04
N LYS A 47 13.48 29.66 12.47
CA LYS A 47 13.96 28.92 11.29
C LYS A 47 15.18 28.13 11.71
N ALA A 48 15.37 26.96 11.12
CA ALA A 48 16.60 26.20 11.29
C ALA A 48 17.62 26.55 10.21
N GLN A 49 18.89 26.21 10.45
CA GLN A 49 19.98 26.37 9.51
C GLN A 49 20.75 25.07 9.39
N TRP A 50 21.18 24.73 8.18
CA TRP A 50 22.08 23.60 7.93
C TRP A 50 23.14 23.99 6.91
N GLY A 51 24.39 23.71 7.28
CA GLY A 51 25.59 23.95 6.48
C GLY A 51 26.38 22.66 6.27
N MET A 52 27.00 22.55 5.10
CA MET A 52 27.88 21.43 4.76
C MET A 52 29.22 21.93 4.20
N ALA A 53 30.30 21.34 4.71
CA ALA A 53 31.64 21.42 4.15
C ALA A 53 32.07 20.01 3.69
N LEU A 54 32.65 19.93 2.50
CA LEU A 54 33.07 18.70 1.83
C LEU A 54 34.58 18.69 1.53
N PRO A 55 35.21 17.51 1.47
CA PRO A 55 36.58 17.38 1.01
C PRO A 55 36.75 17.78 -0.47
N PRO A 56 37.96 18.18 -0.89
CA PRO A 56 38.28 18.41 -2.30
C PRO A 56 37.91 17.20 -3.16
N ALA A 57 37.47 17.45 -4.40
CA ALA A 57 37.07 16.39 -5.34
C ALA A 57 38.21 15.41 -5.71
N THR A 58 39.46 15.75 -5.36
CA THR A 58 40.67 14.92 -5.51
C THR A 58 40.97 14.03 -4.31
N ALA A 59 40.30 14.23 -3.16
CA ALA A 59 40.55 13.51 -1.91
C ALA A 59 39.60 12.32 -1.72
N SER A 60 39.63 11.36 -2.65
CA SER A 60 38.71 10.20 -2.68
C SER A 60 38.72 9.35 -1.41
N ALA A 61 39.84 9.30 -0.69
CA ALA A 61 39.93 8.62 0.62
C ALA A 61 38.97 9.21 1.69
N LEU A 62 38.42 10.40 1.46
CA LEU A 62 37.47 11.09 2.35
C LEU A 62 36.07 11.21 1.72
N GLU A 63 35.80 10.55 0.59
CA GLU A 63 34.53 10.70 -0.15
C GLU A 63 33.28 10.29 0.63
N ASN A 64 33.46 9.50 1.69
CA ASN A 64 32.39 8.99 2.54
C ASN A 64 32.15 9.82 3.82
N GLU A 65 32.73 11.02 3.92
CA GLU A 65 32.56 11.93 5.06
C GLU A 65 32.14 13.37 4.67
N TYR A 66 31.68 14.13 5.66
CA TYR A 66 31.49 15.58 5.58
C TYR A 66 31.65 16.23 6.96
N ILE A 67 31.77 17.56 7.01
CA ILE A 67 31.53 18.34 8.23
C ILE A 67 30.19 19.06 8.06
N GLY A 68 29.28 18.84 9.01
CA GLY A 68 27.99 19.49 9.08
C GLY A 68 27.95 20.57 10.16
N HIS A 69 27.13 21.58 9.94
CA HIS A 69 26.78 22.60 10.92
C HIS A 69 25.25 22.71 10.96
N LEU A 70 24.67 22.78 12.16
CA LEU A 70 23.22 22.74 12.34
C LEU A 70 22.80 23.68 13.48
N VAL A 71 21.88 24.61 13.20
CA VAL A 71 21.25 25.51 14.19
C VAL A 71 19.75 25.22 14.20
N VAL A 72 19.17 24.95 15.38
CA VAL A 72 17.78 24.46 15.51
C VAL A 72 17.02 25.26 16.57
N PRO A 73 15.85 25.85 16.24
CA PRO A 73 15.03 26.57 17.21
C PRO A 73 14.38 25.61 18.22
N LYS A 74 14.34 26.01 19.50
CA LYS A 74 13.80 25.18 20.60
C LYS A 74 12.33 25.52 20.86
N ALA A 75 11.53 24.48 21.07
CA ALA A 75 10.12 24.55 21.46
C ALA A 75 9.97 24.38 22.98
N ASP A 76 8.90 24.95 23.55
CA ASP A 76 8.64 24.91 25.00
C ASP A 76 8.49 23.48 25.56
N SER A 77 7.96 22.55 24.75
CA SER A 77 7.83 21.12 25.05
C SER A 77 9.07 20.28 24.70
N GLY A 78 10.19 20.92 24.38
CA GLY A 78 11.43 20.30 23.91
C GLY A 78 11.42 20.01 22.40
N THR A 79 12.59 19.67 21.88
CA THR A 79 12.84 19.60 20.42
C THR A 79 13.78 18.46 20.05
N TRP A 80 13.61 17.94 18.84
CA TRP A 80 14.65 17.19 18.11
C TRP A 80 14.65 17.60 16.63
N MET A 81 15.79 17.44 15.94
CA MET A 81 15.94 17.61 14.50
C MET A 81 16.59 16.37 13.90
N GLY A 82 15.92 15.78 12.90
CA GLY A 82 16.43 14.68 12.08
C GLY A 82 16.89 15.16 10.72
N LEU A 83 17.95 14.53 10.21
CA LEU A 83 18.47 14.66 8.85
C LEU A 83 18.51 13.27 8.21
N THR A 84 18.18 13.15 6.93
CA THR A 84 18.43 11.93 6.14
C THR A 84 19.51 12.16 5.10
N HIS A 85 20.45 11.22 4.95
CA HIS A 85 21.52 11.25 3.94
C HIS A 85 21.03 10.80 2.55
N ASN A 86 19.76 11.04 2.27
CA ASN A 86 19.07 10.83 1.00
C ASN A 86 17.84 11.76 0.93
N SER A 87 17.07 11.74 -0.16
CA SER A 87 15.86 12.55 -0.31
C SER A 87 14.63 12.08 0.49
N GLY A 88 14.71 10.93 1.17
CA GLY A 88 13.59 10.33 1.92
C GLY A 88 14.03 9.67 3.22
N MET A 89 13.07 9.47 4.14
CA MET A 89 13.31 8.88 5.46
C MET A 89 13.70 7.38 5.37
N THR A 90 12.95 6.60 4.60
CA THR A 90 13.08 5.14 4.54
C THR A 90 14.28 4.68 3.71
N GLY A 91 14.99 3.65 4.18
CA GLY A 91 16.10 3.04 3.46
C GLY A 91 17.41 3.83 3.51
N ALA A 92 17.48 4.90 4.31
CA ALA A 92 18.58 5.86 4.36
C ALA A 92 19.22 5.95 5.76
N LEU A 93 20.48 6.40 5.84
CA LEU A 93 21.08 6.78 7.12
C LEU A 93 20.43 8.06 7.64
N LEU A 94 19.87 8.00 8.84
CA LEU A 94 19.32 9.15 9.54
C LEU A 94 20.31 9.62 10.62
N LEU A 95 20.40 10.93 10.84
CA LEU A 95 21.06 11.54 11.99
C LEU A 95 20.02 12.37 12.76
N VAL A 96 19.73 11.96 14.00
CA VAL A 96 18.82 12.68 14.91
C VAL A 96 19.65 13.43 15.95
N THR A 97 19.27 14.67 16.23
CA THR A 97 19.92 15.58 17.20
C THR A 97 18.89 16.18 18.14
N TRP A 98 19.27 16.47 19.40
CA TRP A 98 18.42 17.18 20.37
C TRP A 98 19.26 17.77 21.53
N PRO A 99 18.76 18.79 22.25
CA PRO A 99 19.43 19.30 23.42
C PRO A 99 19.10 18.49 24.68
N ASP A 100 20.09 18.27 25.54
CA ASP A 100 19.96 17.65 26.86
C ASP A 100 20.78 18.48 27.86
N GLY A 101 20.10 19.40 28.55
CA GLY A 101 20.75 20.50 29.25
C GLY A 101 21.49 21.42 28.28
N ASP A 102 22.78 21.62 28.54
CA ASP A 102 23.68 22.47 27.74
C ASP A 102 24.38 21.69 26.60
N GLU A 103 24.29 20.35 26.59
CA GLU A 103 24.84 19.49 25.52
C GLU A 103 23.82 19.25 24.39
N VAL A 104 24.34 18.94 23.19
CA VAL A 104 23.56 18.41 22.06
C VAL A 104 23.88 16.93 21.90
N LYS A 105 22.87 16.09 22.11
CA LYS A 105 22.96 14.64 21.87
C LYS A 105 22.72 14.35 20.40
N THR A 106 23.35 13.28 19.93
CA THR A 106 23.23 12.78 18.56
C THR A 106 22.92 11.28 18.55
N SER A 107 22.28 10.80 17.48
CA SER A 107 21.92 9.40 17.31
C SER A 107 21.79 9.07 15.83
N PHE A 108 22.60 8.13 15.34
CA PHE A 108 22.37 7.57 14.00
C PHE A 108 21.21 6.58 14.06
N ARG A 109 20.28 6.73 13.13
CA ARG A 109 19.06 5.93 13.04
C ARG A 109 18.87 5.37 11.63
N TYR A 110 18.02 4.36 11.51
CA TYR A 110 17.65 3.77 10.23
C TYR A 110 16.14 3.48 10.22
N ALA A 111 15.46 3.83 9.13
CA ALA A 111 14.03 3.58 8.96
C ALA A 111 13.80 2.50 7.90
N SER A 112 13.28 1.33 8.31
CA SER A 112 12.80 0.29 7.39
C SER A 112 11.50 0.69 6.67
N GLY A 113 10.66 1.49 7.35
CA GLY A 113 9.39 2.05 6.88
C GLY A 113 9.07 3.36 7.61
N TYR A 114 7.87 3.90 7.43
CA TYR A 114 7.41 5.14 8.07
C TYR A 114 6.98 4.92 9.53
N VAL A 115 7.93 4.45 10.35
CA VAL A 115 7.78 4.15 11.78
C VAL A 115 8.89 4.83 12.59
N ALA A 116 8.83 4.75 13.92
CA ALA A 116 9.93 5.23 14.77
C ALA A 116 11.24 4.48 14.40
N PRO A 117 12.33 5.18 14.04
CA PRO A 117 13.47 4.53 13.40
C PRO A 117 14.43 3.88 14.41
N ASP A 118 14.92 2.70 14.05
CA ASP A 118 15.86 1.88 14.83
C ASP A 118 17.23 2.54 14.96
N ILE A 119 18.02 2.09 15.94
CA ILE A 119 19.43 2.46 16.05
C ILE A 119 20.21 1.91 14.85
N TYR A 120 20.93 2.79 14.16
CA TYR A 120 21.84 2.38 13.09
C TYR A 120 23.07 1.70 13.69
N THR A 121 23.40 0.50 13.19
CA THR A 121 24.49 -0.34 13.68
C THR A 121 25.67 -0.44 12.72
N GLY A 122 25.61 0.23 11.56
CA GLY A 122 26.70 0.30 10.59
C GLY A 122 27.81 1.28 10.98
N ASN A 123 28.74 1.53 10.06
CA ASN A 123 30.05 2.15 10.35
C ASN A 123 30.04 3.67 10.65
N ALA A 124 28.90 4.36 10.53
CA ALA A 124 28.84 5.81 10.63
C ALA A 124 29.21 6.31 12.03
N THR A 125 30.08 7.32 12.11
CA THR A 125 30.54 7.90 13.38
C THR A 125 30.53 9.42 13.33
N LEU A 126 30.18 10.05 14.46
CA LEU A 126 30.04 11.50 14.59
C LEU A 126 30.98 12.00 15.68
N SER A 127 31.83 12.96 15.32
CA SER A 127 32.76 13.63 16.24
C SER A 127 32.42 15.12 16.32
N VAL A 128 32.31 15.68 17.54
CA VAL A 128 31.87 17.06 17.76
C VAL A 128 33.05 18.04 17.65
N ILE A 129 32.85 19.13 16.91
CA ILE A 129 33.81 20.25 16.78
C ILE A 129 33.44 21.35 17.77
N SER A 130 32.21 21.87 17.68
CA SER A 130 31.62 22.79 18.65
C SER A 130 30.13 22.47 18.85
N GLN A 131 29.57 22.91 19.98
CA GLN A 131 28.14 22.81 20.27
C GLN A 131 27.74 23.89 21.27
N SER A 132 26.49 24.35 21.20
CA SER A 132 25.90 25.21 22.22
C SER A 132 24.40 24.94 22.39
N SER A 133 23.85 25.31 23.54
CA SER A 133 22.42 25.25 23.81
C SER A 133 22.04 26.47 24.63
N ASN A 134 20.98 27.17 24.24
CA ASN A 134 20.44 28.30 24.99
C ASN A 134 18.90 28.20 25.08
N LYS A 135 18.20 29.28 25.43
CA LYS A 135 16.73 29.26 25.58
C LYS A 135 15.98 29.23 24.25
N THR A 136 16.59 29.67 23.15
CA THR A 136 15.92 29.88 21.86
C THR A 136 16.36 28.89 20.78
N HIS A 137 17.60 28.41 20.84
CA HIS A 137 18.12 27.42 19.90
C HIS A 137 19.17 26.50 20.55
N TYR A 138 19.50 25.42 19.86
CA TYR A 138 20.76 24.70 20.03
C TYR A 138 21.53 24.68 18.70
N GLU A 139 22.83 24.48 18.80
CA GLU A 139 23.78 24.54 17.70
C GLU A 139 24.79 23.40 17.83
N ILE A 140 25.16 22.78 16.71
CA ILE A 140 26.20 21.74 16.67
C ILE A 140 26.96 21.79 15.34
N THR A 141 28.29 21.88 15.44
CA THR A 141 29.23 21.64 14.33
C THR A 141 29.88 20.28 14.54
N TYR A 142 29.78 19.39 13.56
CA TYR A 142 30.15 17.98 13.69
C TYR A 142 30.82 17.43 12.43
N ARG A 143 31.78 16.52 12.61
CA ARG A 143 32.34 15.69 11.53
C ARG A 143 31.57 14.36 11.48
N CYS A 144 31.09 13.99 10.29
CA CYS A 144 30.32 12.78 10.04
C CYS A 144 31.15 11.84 9.14
N GLU A 145 31.74 10.81 9.74
CA GLU A 145 32.58 9.82 9.06
C GLU A 145 31.74 8.58 8.69
N GLU A 146 31.99 8.01 7.51
CA GLU A 146 31.24 6.88 6.94
C GLU A 146 29.71 7.14 6.82
N CYS A 147 29.32 8.39 6.51
CA CYS A 147 27.92 8.83 6.49
C CYS A 147 27.24 8.84 5.10
N TRP A 148 28.00 8.78 4.00
CA TRP A 148 27.43 8.80 2.64
C TRP A 148 27.21 7.41 2.02
N ARG A 149 27.59 6.35 2.73
CA ARG A 149 27.36 4.93 2.41
C ARG A 149 26.90 4.25 3.67
N TRP A 150 25.80 3.51 3.59
CA TRP A 150 25.22 2.84 4.75
C TRP A 150 24.78 1.43 4.42
N SER A 151 24.70 0.60 5.47
CA SER A 151 24.17 -0.75 5.40
C SER A 151 23.57 -1.13 6.74
N GLN A 152 22.29 -1.51 6.74
CA GLN A 152 21.55 -2.01 7.89
C GLN A 152 20.72 -3.20 7.40
N ASP A 153 20.73 -4.31 8.13
CA ASP A 153 19.85 -5.48 7.92
C ASP A 153 19.78 -6.01 6.46
N GLY A 154 20.90 -5.92 5.75
CA GLY A 154 21.06 -6.34 4.36
C GLY A 154 20.71 -5.30 3.30
N VAL A 155 20.15 -4.14 3.70
CA VAL A 155 19.81 -3.02 2.81
C VAL A 155 20.95 -2.01 2.79
N ALA A 156 21.74 -2.03 1.72
CA ALA A 156 22.80 -1.07 1.47
C ALA A 156 22.31 0.12 0.63
N GLY A 157 22.80 1.32 0.94
CA GLY A 157 22.53 2.54 0.18
C GLY A 157 23.73 3.49 0.16
N SER A 158 23.71 4.45 -0.76
CA SER A 158 24.83 5.37 -0.97
C SER A 158 24.36 6.65 -1.65
N GLN A 159 24.80 7.79 -1.12
CA GLN A 159 24.65 9.11 -1.72
C GLN A 159 25.99 9.89 -1.72
N VAL A 160 27.12 9.22 -1.97
CA VAL A 160 28.45 9.87 -2.05
C VAL A 160 28.42 11.12 -2.94
N PRO A 161 28.75 12.32 -2.41
CA PRO A 161 28.68 13.56 -3.16
C PRO A 161 29.53 13.52 -4.42
N ALA A 162 28.91 13.70 -5.59
CA ALA A 162 29.58 13.60 -6.88
C ALA A 162 30.68 14.67 -7.06
N THR A 163 31.65 14.39 -7.92
CA THR A 163 32.79 15.29 -8.20
C THR A 163 32.54 16.28 -9.34
N THR A 164 31.38 16.20 -10.00
CA THR A 164 30.97 17.09 -11.09
C THR A 164 30.48 18.45 -10.59
N LYS A 165 30.86 19.53 -11.29
CA LYS A 165 30.58 20.91 -10.86
C LYS A 165 29.09 21.27 -10.75
N SER A 166 28.23 20.54 -11.47
CA SER A 166 26.79 20.76 -11.57
C SER A 166 25.95 19.88 -10.61
N ALA A 167 26.59 19.02 -9.82
CA ALA A 167 25.86 18.14 -8.90
C ALA A 167 25.36 18.87 -7.64
N ALA A 168 24.27 18.38 -7.08
CA ALA A 168 23.72 18.80 -5.80
C ALA A 168 23.52 17.58 -4.88
N GLN A 169 23.79 17.75 -3.59
CA GLN A 169 23.45 16.81 -2.55
C GLN A 169 21.99 17.02 -2.15
N VAL A 170 21.15 15.98 -2.19
CA VAL A 170 19.73 16.10 -1.84
C VAL A 170 19.46 15.41 -0.52
N MET A 171 19.16 16.17 0.52
CA MET A 171 18.88 15.64 1.86
C MET A 171 17.50 16.10 2.34
N GLY A 172 16.80 15.21 3.02
CA GLY A 172 15.60 15.50 3.79
C GLY A 172 15.90 15.87 5.24
N TRP A 173 14.95 16.57 5.88
CA TRP A 173 15.00 16.99 7.28
C TRP A 173 13.64 16.83 7.94
N ALA A 174 13.62 16.71 9.27
CA ALA A 174 12.41 16.55 10.07
C ALA A 174 12.55 17.22 11.44
N TYR A 175 11.57 18.03 11.85
CA TYR A 175 11.58 18.84 13.06
C TYR A 175 10.49 18.40 14.06
N GLY A 176 10.90 18.01 15.26
CA GLY A 176 10.01 17.58 16.34
C GLY A 176 9.82 18.64 17.44
N THR A 177 8.59 18.81 17.91
CA THR A 177 8.18 19.74 18.99
C THR A 177 7.90 19.06 20.32
N SER A 178 8.49 17.88 20.55
CA SER A 178 8.56 17.23 21.85
C SER A 178 9.98 16.75 22.09
N ALA A 179 10.47 16.85 23.33
CA ALA A 179 11.69 16.15 23.72
C ALA A 179 11.57 14.63 23.46
N PRO A 180 12.68 13.93 23.16
CA PRO A 180 12.74 12.48 23.22
C PRO A 180 12.37 11.96 24.63
N THR A 181 11.85 10.74 24.73
CA THR A 181 11.32 10.18 26.00
C THR A 181 12.36 10.08 27.13
N LYS A 182 13.65 9.96 26.79
CA LYS A 182 14.79 9.86 27.72
C LYS A 182 15.99 10.63 27.13
N PRO A 183 16.04 11.98 27.23
CA PRO A 183 17.01 12.79 26.49
C PRO A 183 18.48 12.41 26.66
N GLY A 184 18.91 11.97 27.85
CA GLY A 184 20.28 11.48 28.09
C GLY A 184 20.66 10.15 27.44
N ASN A 185 19.80 9.53 26.62
CA ASN A 185 20.07 8.25 25.95
C ASN A 185 19.93 8.37 24.43
N ALA A 186 21.00 8.08 23.69
CA ALA A 186 20.99 8.07 22.22
C ALA A 186 19.95 7.10 21.64
N GLY A 187 19.60 6.03 22.35
CA GLY A 187 18.53 5.07 22.05
C GLY A 187 17.12 5.50 22.50
N SER A 188 16.90 6.75 22.90
CA SER A 188 15.58 7.26 23.29
C SER A 188 14.53 7.09 22.19
N ASP A 189 13.27 6.88 22.58
CA ASP A 189 12.14 6.99 21.66
C ASP A 189 11.96 8.47 21.26
N ILE A 190 11.58 8.71 20.00
CA ILE A 190 11.16 10.01 19.48
C ILE A 190 9.72 9.91 18.97
N LYS A 191 8.93 10.97 19.15
CA LYS A 191 7.63 11.09 18.48
C LYS A 191 7.84 11.44 17.01
N GLN A 192 6.79 11.27 16.20
CA GLN A 192 6.72 11.81 14.84
C GLN A 192 7.03 13.32 14.81
N HIS A 193 7.58 13.79 13.69
CA HIS A 193 7.86 15.20 13.45
C HIS A 193 6.57 16.02 13.30
N ALA A 194 6.68 17.32 13.57
CA ALA A 194 5.60 18.30 13.37
C ALA A 194 5.74 19.06 12.04
N ASN A 195 6.93 19.02 11.42
CA ASN A 195 7.25 19.62 10.13
C ASN A 195 8.47 18.91 9.54
N ASP A 196 8.60 18.88 8.22
CA ASP A 196 9.64 18.19 7.48
C ASP A 196 9.77 18.74 6.05
N GLY A 197 10.79 18.30 5.33
CA GLY A 197 11.01 18.70 3.94
C GLY A 197 12.35 18.24 3.42
N LEU A 198 12.82 18.88 2.34
CA LEU A 198 14.08 18.54 1.67
C LEU A 198 14.79 19.77 1.08
N TRP A 199 16.08 19.61 0.77
CA TRP A 199 16.90 20.62 0.10
C TRP A 199 17.90 20.01 -0.89
N GLY A 200 18.34 20.82 -1.85
CA GLY A 200 19.41 20.49 -2.80
C GLY A 200 20.61 21.43 -2.65
N ALA A 201 21.72 20.95 -2.08
CA ALA A 201 22.92 21.72 -1.81
C ALA A 201 23.97 21.51 -2.92
N ALA A 202 24.28 22.53 -3.72
CA ALA A 202 25.29 22.44 -4.79
C ALA A 202 26.67 22.01 -4.26
N VAL A 203 27.14 20.81 -4.64
CA VAL A 203 28.31 20.17 -3.99
C VAL A 203 29.60 20.92 -4.23
N GLN A 204 29.74 21.57 -5.39
CA GLN A 204 30.95 22.33 -5.74
C GLN A 204 31.19 23.52 -4.81
N SER A 205 30.14 24.14 -4.27
CA SER A 205 30.27 25.27 -3.35
C SER A 205 30.67 24.83 -1.93
N ALA A 206 30.40 23.58 -1.55
CA ALA A 206 30.77 23.01 -0.26
C ALA A 206 32.22 22.48 -0.20
N ARG A 207 32.89 22.25 -1.34
CA ARG A 207 34.22 21.63 -1.38
C ARG A 207 35.34 22.65 -1.15
N ASN A 208 36.13 22.45 -0.10
CA ASN A 208 37.22 23.37 0.26
C ASN A 208 38.56 22.64 0.50
N ASN A 209 39.66 23.22 0.04
CA ASN A 209 41.03 22.70 0.24
C ASN A 209 41.47 22.73 1.71
N ALA A 210 40.82 23.52 2.57
CA ALA A 210 41.06 23.56 4.01
C ALA A 210 40.40 22.39 4.78
N TYR A 211 39.59 21.53 4.13
CA TYR A 211 38.83 20.46 4.80
C TYR A 211 39.68 19.58 5.74
N THR A 212 40.86 19.15 5.29
CA THR A 212 41.78 18.29 6.07
C THR A 212 42.54 19.03 7.20
N LYS A 213 42.38 20.35 7.31
CA LYS A 213 42.71 21.13 8.51
C LYS A 213 41.54 21.11 9.49
N TRP A 214 40.31 21.30 9.00
CA TRP A 214 39.10 21.36 9.82
C TRP A 214 38.73 20.01 10.47
N THR A 215 38.99 18.88 9.81
CA THR A 215 38.77 17.56 10.43
C THR A 215 39.59 17.32 11.70
N LYS A 216 40.67 18.09 11.92
CA LYS A 216 41.51 18.05 13.13
C LYS A 216 40.93 18.87 14.30
N LEU A 217 39.86 19.64 14.07
CA LEU A 217 39.11 20.35 15.09
C LEU A 217 38.05 19.44 15.74
N ALA A 218 37.75 18.30 15.13
CA ALA A 218 36.82 17.32 15.68
C ALA A 218 37.42 16.68 16.93
N THR A 219 36.84 17.00 18.08
CA THR A 219 37.23 16.41 19.36
C THR A 219 36.68 14.99 19.49
N SER A 220 37.43 14.13 20.17
CA SER A 220 37.07 12.73 20.41
C SER A 220 35.95 12.60 21.43
N ALA A 221 34.73 12.99 21.06
CA ALA A 221 33.52 12.55 21.74
C ALA A 221 33.52 11.02 21.84
N ALA A 222 33.12 10.47 23.00
CA ALA A 222 33.26 9.04 23.26
C ALA A 222 32.48 8.22 22.22
N PRO A 223 33.11 7.22 21.55
CA PRO A 223 32.44 6.49 20.49
C PRO A 223 31.28 5.67 21.06
N THR A 224 30.08 5.84 20.51
CA THR A 224 28.93 4.95 20.75
C THR A 224 29.10 3.61 20.02
N LYS A 225 30.24 2.95 20.24
CA LYS A 225 30.49 1.57 19.82
C LYS A 225 29.96 0.64 20.91
N SER A 226 29.04 -0.25 20.53
CA SER A 226 28.60 -1.35 21.39
C SER A 226 29.80 -2.18 21.88
N PRO A 227 29.77 -2.75 23.10
CA PRO A 227 30.89 -3.53 23.62
C PRO A 227 31.19 -4.76 22.75
N ALA A 228 32.35 -4.77 22.10
CA ALA A 228 32.85 -5.94 21.38
C ALA A 228 33.35 -6.99 22.40
N ALA A 229 32.75 -8.18 22.41
CA ALA A 229 33.17 -9.25 23.31
C ALA A 229 34.46 -9.92 22.80
N SER A 230 35.50 -9.97 23.65
CA SER A 230 36.78 -10.61 23.32
C SER A 230 37.27 -11.55 24.44
N ALA A 231 37.18 -12.87 24.21
CA ALA A 231 38.01 -13.87 24.90
C ALA A 231 37.99 -15.19 24.12
N SER A 232 39.15 -15.83 23.98
CA SER A 232 39.28 -17.23 23.54
C SER A 232 39.21 -18.17 24.76
N PRO A 233 38.99 -19.50 24.58
CA PRO A 233 38.31 -20.30 25.59
C PRO A 233 39.20 -20.88 26.70
N THR A 234 38.63 -21.08 27.89
CA THR A 234 39.08 -22.14 28.82
C THR A 234 37.96 -22.65 29.73
N ALA A 235 37.83 -23.98 29.79
CA ALA A 235 37.04 -24.86 30.68
C ALA A 235 35.98 -24.30 31.69
N ALA A 236 34.73 -24.66 31.43
CA ALA A 236 33.74 -25.26 32.35
C ALA A 236 33.46 -24.67 33.75
N SER A 237 32.22 -24.14 33.94
CA SER A 237 31.13 -24.94 34.53
C SER A 237 29.76 -24.28 34.28
N SER A 238 28.65 -25.01 34.48
CA SER A 238 27.30 -24.62 34.05
C SER A 238 26.41 -24.00 35.14
N VAL A 239 25.99 -22.75 34.92
CA VAL A 239 24.71 -22.21 35.43
C VAL A 239 24.10 -21.34 34.33
N ALA A 240 22.82 -21.53 34.01
CA ALA A 240 22.12 -20.72 33.02
C ALA A 240 21.51 -19.45 33.66
N ALA A 241 21.68 -18.30 33.02
CA ALA A 241 21.00 -17.05 33.36
C ALA A 241 20.58 -16.32 32.06
N SER A 242 19.40 -15.73 32.04
CA SER A 242 18.73 -15.30 30.81
C SER A 242 19.18 -13.94 30.27
N SER A 243 19.45 -13.88 28.96
CA SER A 243 19.56 -12.64 28.19
C SER A 243 18.17 -12.01 27.99
N SER A 244 17.82 -11.00 28.77
CA SER A 244 16.63 -10.18 28.51
C SER A 244 16.91 -9.20 27.37
N ALA A 245 16.46 -9.53 26.16
CA ALA A 245 16.46 -8.59 25.04
C ALA A 245 15.62 -7.34 25.36
N ALA A 246 16.03 -6.18 24.85
CA ALA A 246 15.15 -5.02 24.79
C ALA A 246 13.97 -5.32 23.85
N PRO A 247 12.75 -4.85 24.15
CA PRO A 247 11.57 -5.35 23.47
C PRO A 247 11.45 -4.80 22.04
N THR A 248 11.48 -5.72 21.07
CA THR A 248 10.60 -5.69 19.89
C THR A 248 9.20 -5.21 20.31
N PRO A 249 8.45 -4.42 19.52
CA PRO A 249 7.08 -4.04 19.85
C PRO A 249 6.27 -5.30 20.21
N THR A 250 6.02 -5.47 21.50
CA THR A 250 5.66 -6.79 22.03
C THR A 250 4.20 -7.04 21.73
N SER A 251 3.94 -8.16 21.05
CA SER A 251 2.59 -8.74 20.96
C SER A 251 1.96 -8.71 22.36
N ALA A 252 0.70 -8.26 22.41
CA ALA A 252 0.00 -8.03 23.66
C ALA A 252 0.04 -9.30 24.51
N LYS A 253 0.28 -9.18 25.82
CA LYS A 253 0.48 -10.36 26.68
C LYS A 253 -0.70 -11.32 26.56
N CYS A 254 -0.43 -12.48 25.98
CA CYS A 254 -1.41 -13.53 25.71
C CYS A 254 -2.30 -13.81 26.94
N PRO A 255 -3.62 -13.90 26.76
CA PRO A 255 -4.54 -14.11 27.88
C PRO A 255 -4.34 -15.51 28.47
N LYS A 256 -4.60 -15.64 29.78
CA LYS A 256 -4.47 -16.91 30.53
C LYS A 256 -5.40 -18.02 30.01
N SER A 257 -6.44 -17.64 29.28
CA SER A 257 -7.42 -18.53 28.65
C SER A 257 -7.57 -18.16 27.19
N ASN A 258 -7.19 -19.07 26.29
CA ASN A 258 -7.51 -19.00 24.87
C ASN A 258 -8.58 -20.07 24.59
N PRO A 259 -9.89 -19.76 24.63
CA PRO A 259 -10.93 -20.74 24.35
C PRO A 259 -11.00 -21.12 22.86
N VAL A 260 -10.61 -20.20 21.96
CA VAL A 260 -10.63 -20.43 20.51
C VAL A 260 -9.65 -21.52 20.06
N THR A 261 -8.50 -21.66 20.71
CA THR A 261 -7.50 -22.71 20.38
C THR A 261 -7.88 -24.11 20.86
N LYS A 262 -9.06 -24.26 21.49
CA LYS A 262 -9.69 -25.56 21.81
C LYS A 262 -10.80 -25.94 20.84
N GLN A 263 -11.12 -25.07 19.89
CA GLN A 263 -12.16 -25.28 18.87
C GLN A 263 -11.51 -25.63 17.52
N THR A 264 -12.30 -26.21 16.62
CA THR A 264 -11.91 -26.44 15.23
C THR A 264 -13.03 -26.01 14.30
N PHE A 265 -12.67 -25.39 13.19
CA PHE A 265 -13.59 -24.76 12.25
C PHE A 265 -13.54 -25.45 10.88
N ASP A 266 -14.65 -25.44 10.15
CA ASP A 266 -14.68 -25.87 8.75
C ASP A 266 -13.95 -24.84 7.86
N TYR A 267 -14.02 -23.57 8.25
CA TYR A 267 -13.37 -22.45 7.59
C TYR A 267 -12.69 -21.51 8.58
N ILE A 268 -11.42 -21.16 8.33
CA ILE A 268 -10.73 -20.06 9.01
C ILE A 268 -10.37 -18.99 7.96
N ILE A 269 -10.85 -17.77 8.17
CA ILE A 269 -10.66 -16.62 7.27
C ILE A 269 -9.79 -15.60 7.99
N VAL A 270 -8.76 -15.10 7.31
CA VAL A 270 -7.72 -14.24 7.89
C VAL A 270 -7.75 -12.86 7.25
N GLY A 271 -8.21 -11.85 8.01
CA GLY A 271 -8.38 -10.46 7.58
C GLY A 271 -9.85 -10.13 7.30
N ALA A 272 -10.44 -9.25 8.12
CA ALA A 272 -11.83 -8.79 7.98
C ALA A 272 -11.93 -7.56 7.07
N GLY A 273 -11.29 -7.63 5.90
CA GLY A 273 -11.34 -6.61 4.85
C GLY A 273 -12.45 -6.84 3.83
N ALA A 274 -12.31 -6.18 2.66
CA ALA A 274 -13.23 -6.28 1.53
C ALA A 274 -13.43 -7.71 1.00
N GLY A 275 -12.43 -8.59 1.11
CA GLY A 275 -12.56 -10.00 0.74
C GLY A 275 -13.14 -10.89 1.86
N GLY A 276 -12.60 -10.76 3.07
CA GLY A 276 -12.89 -11.70 4.17
C GLY A 276 -14.25 -11.52 4.83
N ILE A 277 -14.80 -10.30 4.89
CA ILE A 277 -16.15 -10.09 5.45
C ILE A 277 -17.25 -10.74 4.59
N PRO A 278 -17.32 -10.52 3.25
CA PRO A 278 -18.28 -11.22 2.41
C PRO A 278 -18.11 -12.73 2.43
N LEU A 279 -16.86 -13.23 2.38
CA LEU A 279 -16.59 -14.67 2.50
C LEU A 279 -17.13 -15.25 3.81
N ALA A 280 -16.95 -14.57 4.94
CA ALA A 280 -17.42 -15.06 6.23
C ALA A 280 -18.94 -15.19 6.28
N ASP A 281 -19.66 -14.24 5.68
CA ASP A 281 -21.11 -14.32 5.53
C ASP A 281 -21.53 -15.48 4.61
N LYS A 282 -20.99 -15.55 3.40
CA LYS A 282 -21.36 -16.57 2.40
C LYS A 282 -20.98 -17.99 2.80
N LEU A 283 -19.85 -18.18 3.49
CA LEU A 283 -19.43 -19.50 3.98
C LEU A 283 -20.21 -19.90 5.24
N SER A 284 -20.59 -18.98 6.14
CA SER A 284 -21.42 -19.31 7.31
C SER A 284 -22.90 -19.52 6.95
N GLU A 285 -23.37 -18.94 5.84
CA GLU A 285 -24.70 -19.22 5.25
C GLU A 285 -24.88 -20.69 4.86
N SER A 286 -23.80 -21.43 4.58
CA SER A 286 -23.84 -22.89 4.32
C SER A 286 -24.12 -23.75 5.57
N GLY A 287 -24.12 -23.17 6.77
CA GLY A 287 -24.19 -23.88 8.04
C GLY A 287 -22.84 -24.42 8.55
N ALA A 288 -21.78 -24.32 7.74
CA ALA A 288 -20.42 -24.65 8.16
C ALA A 288 -19.90 -23.68 9.25
N SER A 289 -19.06 -24.17 10.16
CA SER A 289 -18.46 -23.35 11.22
C SER A 289 -17.31 -22.49 10.69
N VAL A 290 -17.43 -21.17 10.89
CA VAL A 290 -16.52 -20.16 10.33
C VAL A 290 -15.91 -19.31 11.45
N LEU A 291 -14.57 -19.19 11.45
CA LEU A 291 -13.85 -18.20 12.25
C LEU A 291 -13.28 -17.11 11.34
N LEU A 292 -13.64 -15.85 11.57
CA LEU A 292 -13.01 -14.68 10.95
C LEU A 292 -12.05 -14.03 11.96
N ILE A 293 -10.77 -13.95 11.61
CA ILE A 293 -9.70 -13.39 12.45
C ILE A 293 -9.26 -12.04 11.88
N GLU A 294 -9.23 -11.01 12.73
CA GLU A 294 -8.80 -9.65 12.41
C GLU A 294 -7.69 -9.20 13.37
N ARG A 295 -6.61 -8.63 12.83
CA ARG A 295 -5.49 -8.10 13.63
C ARG A 295 -5.86 -6.83 14.38
N GLY A 296 -6.65 -5.97 13.75
CA GLY A 296 -7.02 -4.67 14.26
C GLY A 296 -8.13 -4.68 15.32
N PRO A 297 -8.34 -3.53 15.98
CA PRO A 297 -9.48 -3.31 16.87
C PRO A 297 -10.78 -3.08 16.08
N PRO A 298 -11.95 -3.12 16.74
CA PRO A 298 -13.22 -2.66 16.16
C PRO A 298 -13.21 -1.19 15.71
N SER A 299 -13.90 -0.90 14.61
CA SER A 299 -13.92 0.41 13.94
C SER A 299 -15.25 1.15 14.12
N SER A 300 -16.32 0.72 13.45
CA SER A 300 -17.67 1.29 13.60
C SER A 300 -18.25 1.01 15.00
N GLY A 301 -19.09 1.93 15.48
CA GLY A 301 -19.68 1.80 16.82
C GLY A 301 -20.65 0.62 16.94
N ARG A 302 -21.23 0.16 15.82
CA ARG A 302 -21.99 -1.11 15.74
C ARG A 302 -21.18 -2.30 16.29
N TRP A 303 -19.88 -2.35 16.00
CA TRP A 303 -18.99 -3.43 16.41
C TRP A 303 -18.23 -3.14 17.71
N GLY A 304 -18.66 -2.11 18.47
CA GLY A 304 -18.01 -1.70 19.72
C GLY A 304 -16.79 -0.79 19.54
N GLY A 305 -16.60 -0.20 18.35
CA GLY A 305 -15.54 0.78 18.10
C GLY A 305 -15.68 2.04 18.97
N THR A 306 -14.56 2.55 19.46
CA THR A 306 -14.53 3.68 20.42
C THR A 306 -13.86 4.95 19.90
N MET A 307 -13.08 4.87 18.81
CA MET A 307 -12.31 6.00 18.28
C MET A 307 -13.22 7.07 17.69
N LYS A 308 -13.46 8.17 18.42
CA LYS A 308 -14.39 9.23 18.00
C LYS A 308 -13.95 10.61 18.49
N PRO A 309 -14.22 11.69 17.73
CA PRO A 309 -14.08 13.06 18.22
C PRO A 309 -15.13 13.38 19.28
N LYS A 310 -14.86 14.42 20.08
CA LYS A 310 -15.67 14.79 21.26
C LYS A 310 -17.14 15.08 20.96
N TRP A 311 -17.45 15.56 19.76
CA TRP A 311 -18.84 15.86 19.36
C TRP A 311 -19.68 14.63 19.03
N LEU A 312 -19.08 13.43 18.98
CA LEU A 312 -19.76 12.13 18.93
C LEU A 312 -19.84 11.43 20.30
N GLU A 313 -19.36 12.04 21.39
CA GLU A 313 -19.54 11.51 22.74
C GLU A 313 -21.04 11.37 23.09
N GLY A 314 -21.40 10.30 23.80
CA GLY A 314 -22.80 9.94 24.07
C GLY A 314 -23.53 9.26 22.90
N THR A 315 -22.91 9.14 21.72
CA THR A 315 -23.49 8.43 20.56
C THR A 315 -22.81 7.08 20.29
N ASN A 316 -23.48 6.24 19.52
CA ASN A 316 -22.91 5.00 18.97
C ASN A 316 -22.18 5.20 17.61
N LEU A 317 -21.79 6.43 17.27
CA LEU A 317 -20.99 6.73 16.07
C LEU A 317 -19.49 6.81 16.40
N THR A 318 -18.64 6.45 15.45
CA THR A 318 -17.18 6.62 15.52
C THR A 318 -16.68 7.47 14.34
N ARG A 319 -15.37 7.77 14.32
CA ARG A 319 -14.72 8.43 13.17
C ARG A 319 -14.84 7.64 11.86
N PHE A 320 -15.18 6.35 11.94
CA PHE A 320 -15.38 5.49 10.79
C PHE A 320 -16.84 5.47 10.32
N ASP A 321 -17.81 5.75 11.18
CA ASP A 321 -19.24 5.72 10.80
C ASP A 321 -19.67 6.94 9.98
N VAL A 322 -19.06 8.11 10.25
CA VAL A 322 -19.39 9.40 9.64
C VAL A 322 -18.61 9.61 8.34
N PRO A 323 -19.28 9.72 7.17
CA PRO A 323 -18.60 9.96 5.89
C PRO A 323 -17.65 11.16 5.90
N GLY A 324 -18.09 12.30 6.42
CA GLY A 324 -17.29 13.53 6.47
C GLY A 324 -16.10 13.54 7.43
N LEU A 325 -15.74 12.39 8.03
CA LEU A 325 -14.55 12.20 8.87
C LEU A 325 -13.55 11.19 8.30
N ASP A 326 -13.80 10.63 7.11
CA ASP A 326 -12.96 9.61 6.48
C ASP A 326 -11.51 10.11 6.22
N ASN A 327 -11.36 11.32 5.67
CA ASN A 327 -10.09 11.94 5.33
C ASN A 327 -9.18 12.22 6.56
N GLU A 328 -9.71 12.16 7.78
CA GLU A 328 -8.92 12.30 9.02
C GLU A 328 -7.84 11.20 9.13
N ILE A 329 -7.97 10.09 8.38
CA ILE A 329 -6.93 9.05 8.28
C ILE A 329 -5.57 9.60 7.83
N TRP A 330 -5.52 10.73 7.11
CA TRP A 330 -4.28 11.37 6.67
C TRP A 330 -3.71 12.37 7.68
N ALA A 331 -4.51 12.82 8.66
CA ALA A 331 -4.05 13.69 9.75
C ALA A 331 -3.64 12.88 11.00
N ASP A 332 -4.40 11.83 11.33
CA ASP A 332 -4.07 10.87 12.39
C ASP A 332 -4.47 9.45 11.98
N SER A 333 -3.46 8.62 11.73
CA SER A 333 -3.60 7.18 11.44
C SER A 333 -3.18 6.29 12.61
N THR A 334 -2.93 6.85 13.79
CA THR A 334 -2.27 6.18 14.92
C THR A 334 -3.10 5.00 15.43
N GLY A 335 -2.57 3.77 15.28
CA GLY A 335 -3.28 2.54 15.68
C GLY A 335 -4.44 2.16 14.76
N ILE A 336 -4.58 2.83 13.60
CA ILE A 336 -5.58 2.56 12.56
C ILE A 336 -4.91 2.01 11.30
N ALA A 337 -3.79 2.63 10.88
CA ALA A 337 -2.99 2.13 9.78
C ALA A 337 -2.11 0.93 10.18
N CYS A 338 -1.83 0.06 9.22
CA CYS A 338 -0.88 -1.04 9.38
C CYS A 338 0.55 -0.49 9.59
N ASN A 339 1.15 -0.82 10.73
CA ASN A 339 2.47 -0.32 11.14
C ASN A 339 3.66 -1.13 10.58
N ASP A 340 3.39 -2.17 9.82
CA ASP A 340 4.33 -3.18 9.28
C ASP A 340 4.21 -3.30 7.75
N VAL A 341 3.69 -2.24 7.11
CA VAL A 341 3.53 -2.08 5.67
C VAL A 341 4.01 -0.68 5.27
N GLY A 342 4.89 -0.57 4.28
CA GLY A 342 5.51 0.70 3.86
C GLY A 342 4.61 1.67 3.07
N VAL A 343 3.29 1.44 3.04
CA VAL A 343 2.26 2.24 2.36
C VAL A 343 0.95 2.18 3.17
N MET A 344 0.01 3.11 2.93
CA MET A 344 -1.26 3.15 3.66
C MET A 344 -2.10 1.88 3.43
N ALA A 345 -2.47 1.22 4.52
CA ALA A 345 -3.45 0.16 4.58
C ALA A 345 -4.18 0.23 5.93
N GLY A 346 -5.50 0.01 5.93
CA GLY A 346 -6.30 0.01 7.17
C GLY A 346 -6.17 -1.33 7.92
N CYS A 347 -5.72 -1.28 9.16
CA CYS A 347 -5.59 -2.42 10.08
C CYS A 347 -6.53 -2.27 11.29
N VAL A 348 -7.83 -2.18 10.95
CA VAL A 348 -8.99 -2.19 11.86
C VAL A 348 -10.05 -3.11 11.25
N LEU A 349 -11.08 -3.50 12.00
CA LEU A 349 -12.24 -4.21 11.45
C LEU A 349 -12.82 -3.48 10.23
N GLY A 350 -13.06 -4.19 9.12
CA GLY A 350 -13.42 -3.62 7.81
C GLY A 350 -12.22 -3.31 6.89
N GLY A 351 -11.00 -3.30 7.43
CA GLY A 351 -9.76 -3.01 6.70
C GLY A 351 -9.84 -1.69 5.92
N GLY A 352 -9.47 -1.73 4.64
CA GLY A 352 -9.60 -0.58 3.74
C GLY A 352 -11.03 -0.01 3.63
N THR A 353 -12.08 -0.82 3.78
CA THR A 353 -13.47 -0.33 3.71
C THR A 353 -13.88 0.51 4.93
N ALA A 354 -13.15 0.43 6.03
CA ALA A 354 -13.37 1.29 7.20
C ALA A 354 -12.76 2.70 7.04
N VAL A 355 -11.75 2.85 6.18
CA VAL A 355 -10.92 4.07 6.09
C VAL A 355 -10.92 4.76 4.71
N ASN A 356 -11.43 4.10 3.66
CA ASN A 356 -11.54 4.69 2.32
C ASN A 356 -12.64 5.76 2.24
N ALA A 357 -12.69 6.47 1.11
CA ALA A 357 -13.72 7.45 0.76
C ALA A 357 -15.13 6.85 0.47
N GLY A 358 -15.32 5.54 0.65
CA GLY A 358 -16.59 4.86 0.39
C GLY A 358 -17.06 4.79 -1.07
N LEU A 359 -16.26 5.27 -2.03
CA LEU A 359 -16.55 5.14 -3.47
C LEU A 359 -16.81 3.68 -3.85
N TRP A 360 -17.88 3.47 -4.61
CA TRP A 360 -18.47 2.17 -4.87
C TRP A 360 -18.98 2.14 -6.30
N TRP A 361 -18.59 1.11 -7.06
CA TRP A 361 -18.81 1.07 -8.50
C TRP A 361 -19.20 -0.32 -8.99
N ARG A 362 -20.25 -0.39 -9.81
CA ARG A 362 -20.60 -1.59 -10.56
C ARG A 362 -19.52 -1.83 -11.61
N ALA A 363 -18.94 -3.02 -11.59
CA ALA A 363 -17.82 -3.38 -12.43
C ALA A 363 -18.12 -3.14 -13.92
N ASN A 364 -17.20 -2.46 -14.62
CA ASN A 364 -17.21 -2.46 -16.08
C ASN A 364 -16.95 -3.90 -16.56
N PRO A 365 -17.82 -4.52 -17.38
CA PRO A 365 -17.63 -5.90 -17.86
C PRO A 365 -16.21 -6.16 -18.41
N ALA A 366 -15.67 -5.18 -19.14
CA ALA A 366 -14.33 -5.23 -19.71
C ALA A 366 -13.19 -5.40 -18.68
N ASP A 367 -13.40 -5.07 -17.39
CA ASP A 367 -12.40 -5.29 -16.34
C ASP A 367 -12.17 -6.77 -16.05
N PHE A 368 -13.25 -7.56 -16.06
CA PHE A 368 -13.18 -9.02 -15.92
C PHE A 368 -12.72 -9.66 -17.23
N ASP A 369 -13.32 -9.26 -18.36
CA ASP A 369 -13.02 -9.85 -19.66
C ASP A 369 -11.56 -9.68 -20.08
N TYR A 370 -10.95 -8.54 -19.74
CA TYR A 370 -9.55 -8.24 -20.03
C TYR A 370 -8.55 -8.91 -19.07
N ASN A 371 -8.78 -8.84 -17.75
CA ASN A 371 -7.78 -9.27 -16.77
C ASN A 371 -7.88 -10.75 -16.38
N PHE A 372 -9.08 -11.32 -16.28
CA PHE A 372 -9.30 -12.61 -15.60
C PHE A 372 -9.33 -13.81 -16.57
N PRO A 373 -9.05 -15.04 -16.08
CA PRO A 373 -9.18 -16.28 -16.87
C PRO A 373 -10.65 -16.67 -17.13
N GLU A 374 -10.85 -17.76 -17.86
CA GLU A 374 -12.16 -18.41 -18.04
C GLU A 374 -12.76 -18.85 -16.68
N GLY A 375 -14.07 -18.70 -16.52
CA GLY A 375 -14.77 -18.91 -15.24
C GLY A 375 -14.75 -17.67 -14.33
N TRP A 376 -14.07 -16.60 -14.74
CA TRP A 376 -14.01 -15.29 -14.07
C TRP A 376 -14.26 -14.12 -15.05
N LYS A 377 -14.85 -14.40 -16.22
CA LYS A 377 -15.25 -13.40 -17.22
C LYS A 377 -16.49 -12.63 -16.77
N ALA A 378 -16.88 -11.58 -17.49
CA ALA A 378 -18.03 -10.77 -17.11
C ALA A 378 -19.33 -11.58 -16.98
N SER A 379 -19.51 -12.60 -17.83
CA SER A 379 -20.63 -13.56 -17.78
C SER A 379 -20.62 -14.44 -16.52
N ASP A 380 -19.44 -14.79 -16.01
CA ASP A 380 -19.27 -15.65 -14.83
C ASP A 380 -19.39 -14.83 -13.53
N MET A 381 -19.14 -13.53 -13.63
CA MET A 381 -19.19 -12.56 -12.53
C MET A 381 -20.53 -11.81 -12.42
N GLU A 382 -21.42 -11.90 -13.41
CA GLU A 382 -22.69 -11.15 -13.46
C GLU A 382 -23.55 -11.37 -12.21
N ASP A 383 -23.83 -12.63 -11.87
CA ASP A 383 -24.61 -12.98 -10.67
C ASP A 383 -23.93 -12.50 -9.38
N ALA A 384 -22.60 -12.62 -9.27
CA ALA A 384 -21.87 -12.15 -8.10
C ALA A 384 -21.98 -10.63 -7.95
N VAL A 385 -21.77 -9.87 -9.03
CA VAL A 385 -21.95 -8.41 -9.05
C VAL A 385 -23.41 -8.02 -8.75
N ALA A 386 -24.39 -8.76 -9.26
CA ALA A 386 -25.81 -8.55 -8.95
C ALA A 386 -26.11 -8.74 -7.46
N ARG A 387 -25.59 -9.81 -6.83
CA ARG A 387 -25.73 -10.06 -5.39
C ARG A 387 -25.08 -8.96 -4.55
N VAL A 388 -23.87 -8.51 -4.91
CA VAL A 388 -23.18 -7.40 -4.24
C VAL A 388 -24.03 -6.13 -4.25
N PHE A 389 -24.59 -5.74 -5.40
CA PHE A 389 -25.37 -4.52 -5.52
C PHE A 389 -26.79 -4.62 -4.94
N ASN A 390 -27.30 -5.83 -4.73
CA ASN A 390 -28.51 -6.07 -3.94
C ASN A 390 -28.25 -6.02 -2.43
N ARG A 391 -27.05 -6.41 -1.97
CA ARG A 391 -26.64 -6.35 -0.55
C ARG A 391 -26.12 -4.98 -0.13
N VAL A 392 -25.42 -4.28 -1.02
CA VAL A 392 -24.85 -2.94 -0.85
C VAL A 392 -25.19 -2.12 -2.10
N PRO A 393 -26.41 -1.56 -2.18
CA PRO A 393 -26.75 -0.60 -3.24
C PRO A 393 -25.89 0.66 -3.10
N PHE A 394 -25.61 1.30 -4.23
CA PHE A 394 -24.92 2.60 -4.26
C PHE A 394 -25.88 3.75 -3.93
N THR A 395 -25.31 4.90 -3.58
CA THR A 395 -26.01 6.20 -3.60
C THR A 395 -25.09 7.32 -4.07
N ASP A 396 -25.60 8.18 -4.95
CA ASP A 396 -24.99 9.47 -5.32
C ASP A 396 -25.52 10.64 -4.46
N HIS A 397 -26.57 10.40 -3.66
CA HIS A 397 -27.19 11.33 -2.72
C HIS A 397 -27.17 10.71 -1.29
N PRO A 398 -26.02 10.70 -0.58
CA PRO A 398 -25.87 9.98 0.68
C PRO A 398 -26.49 10.70 1.90
N SER A 399 -26.76 12.00 1.80
CA SER A 399 -27.54 12.75 2.80
C SER A 399 -29.01 12.27 2.77
N THR A 400 -29.57 11.93 3.93
CA THR A 400 -30.90 11.28 4.05
C THR A 400 -32.09 12.14 3.63
N ASP A 401 -31.88 13.44 3.39
CA ASP A 401 -32.83 14.39 2.79
C ASP A 401 -32.81 14.39 1.25
N GLY A 402 -31.90 13.64 0.63
CA GLY A 402 -31.70 13.63 -0.83
C GLY A 402 -31.00 14.88 -1.37
N ILE A 403 -30.40 15.72 -0.52
CA ILE A 403 -29.76 16.98 -0.93
C ILE A 403 -28.25 16.81 -1.07
N ILE A 404 -27.68 17.25 -2.20
CA ILE A 404 -26.23 17.42 -2.34
C ILE A 404 -25.82 18.75 -1.74
N TYR A 405 -25.01 18.69 -0.68
CA TYR A 405 -24.43 19.86 -0.03
C TYR A 405 -23.16 20.30 -0.76
N LYS A 406 -23.00 21.63 -0.91
CA LYS A 406 -21.90 22.28 -1.64
C LYS A 406 -21.66 21.76 -3.08
N PRO A 407 -22.69 21.71 -3.94
CA PRO A 407 -22.58 21.18 -5.31
C PRO A 407 -21.76 22.05 -6.26
N GLN A 408 -21.25 23.22 -5.83
CA GLN A 408 -20.56 24.16 -6.71
C GLN A 408 -19.29 23.58 -7.35
N GLY A 409 -18.59 22.65 -6.68
CA GLY A 409 -17.44 21.95 -7.29
C GLY A 409 -17.84 21.08 -8.47
N TYR A 410 -18.91 20.29 -8.31
CA TYR A 410 -19.48 19.48 -9.40
C TYR A 410 -19.89 20.37 -10.58
N ASN A 411 -20.63 21.44 -10.32
CA ASN A 411 -21.12 22.35 -11.35
C ASN A 411 -20.03 22.99 -12.22
N VAL A 412 -18.79 23.13 -11.71
CA VAL A 412 -17.64 23.62 -12.48
C VAL A 412 -17.13 22.54 -13.42
N VAL A 413 -16.68 21.41 -12.87
CA VAL A 413 -16.01 20.36 -13.66
C VAL A 413 -17.01 19.64 -14.57
N ALA A 414 -18.18 19.26 -14.07
CA ALA A 414 -19.24 18.66 -14.89
C ALA A 414 -19.82 19.64 -15.93
N GLY A 415 -19.81 20.94 -15.63
CA GLY A 415 -20.24 21.98 -16.58
C GLY A 415 -19.31 22.08 -17.79
N ALA A 416 -18.00 22.13 -17.56
CA ALA A 416 -17.00 22.17 -18.63
C ALA A 416 -16.95 20.86 -19.43
N LEU A 417 -17.01 19.70 -18.77
CA LEU A 417 -17.10 18.39 -19.43
C LEU A 417 -18.34 18.30 -20.35
N ALA A 418 -19.52 18.71 -19.86
CA ALA A 418 -20.76 18.71 -20.65
C ALA A 418 -20.71 19.67 -21.85
N ALA A 419 -20.16 20.88 -21.66
CA ALA A 419 -19.96 21.85 -22.74
C ALA A 419 -18.99 21.32 -23.82
N SER A 420 -18.03 20.49 -23.41
CA SER A 420 -17.08 19.77 -24.26
C SER A 420 -17.60 18.43 -24.78
N GLY A 421 -18.91 18.18 -24.73
CA GLY A 421 -19.57 17.03 -25.36
C GLY A 421 -19.54 15.71 -24.57
N TRP A 422 -18.99 15.69 -23.35
CA TRP A 422 -19.00 14.49 -22.51
C TRP A 422 -20.42 14.19 -22.00
N LYS A 423 -20.72 12.91 -21.81
CA LYS A 423 -22.05 12.45 -21.40
C LYS A 423 -22.18 12.34 -19.88
N ASN A 424 -23.16 13.05 -19.30
CA ASN A 424 -23.58 12.82 -17.91
C ASN A 424 -24.31 11.47 -17.78
N VAL A 425 -23.94 10.67 -16.78
CA VAL A 425 -24.55 9.37 -16.47
C VAL A 425 -24.69 9.20 -14.95
N THR A 426 -25.49 8.23 -14.50
CA THR A 426 -25.34 7.61 -13.17
C THR A 426 -24.51 6.35 -13.39
N ALA A 427 -23.26 6.32 -12.91
CA ALA A 427 -22.25 5.40 -13.45
C ALA A 427 -22.57 3.92 -13.21
N ASP A 428 -23.24 3.61 -12.09
CA ASP A 428 -23.63 2.25 -11.70
C ASP A 428 -24.92 1.72 -12.33
N LEU A 429 -25.64 2.58 -13.07
CA LEU A 429 -26.76 2.19 -13.94
C LEU A 429 -26.32 1.86 -15.37
N VAL A 430 -25.10 2.28 -15.75
CA VAL A 430 -24.46 2.03 -17.06
C VAL A 430 -22.97 1.70 -16.87
N PRO A 431 -22.66 0.56 -16.21
CA PRO A 431 -21.29 0.19 -15.83
C PRO A 431 -20.33 0.14 -17.02
N GLU A 432 -20.80 -0.27 -18.20
CA GLU A 432 -20.05 -0.35 -19.46
C GLU A 432 -19.70 1.02 -20.07
N GLN A 433 -20.47 2.07 -19.72
CA GLN A 433 -20.21 3.43 -20.21
C GLN A 433 -19.14 4.10 -19.33
N LYS A 434 -17.88 3.89 -19.73
CA LYS A 434 -16.66 4.48 -19.13
C LYS A 434 -15.77 5.18 -20.17
N ASN A 435 -16.33 5.56 -21.31
CA ASN A 435 -15.65 6.39 -22.31
C ASN A 435 -16.38 7.72 -22.54
N PHE A 436 -15.66 8.85 -22.54
CA PHE A 436 -16.18 10.24 -22.57
C PHE A 436 -17.44 10.49 -21.70
N THR A 437 -17.40 10.00 -20.46
CA THR A 437 -18.53 10.01 -19.52
C THR A 437 -18.16 10.64 -18.18
N PHE A 438 -19.13 11.28 -17.52
CA PHE A 438 -18.99 11.79 -16.16
C PHE A 438 -20.23 11.53 -15.31
N SER A 439 -20.05 11.51 -14.00
CA SER A 439 -21.11 11.26 -13.02
C SER A 439 -20.87 12.03 -11.72
N ARG A 440 -21.83 11.93 -10.80
CA ARG A 440 -21.56 12.14 -9.38
C ARG A 440 -20.68 10.97 -8.85
N PRO A 441 -20.08 11.09 -7.66
CA PRO A 441 -19.44 9.95 -7.03
C PRO A 441 -20.52 9.02 -6.44
N ASP A 442 -20.58 7.78 -6.91
CA ASP A 442 -21.43 6.72 -6.35
C ASP A 442 -20.72 6.13 -5.10
N HIS A 443 -21.44 5.97 -3.98
CA HIS A 443 -20.88 5.54 -2.68
C HIS A 443 -21.62 4.33 -2.08
N MET A 444 -20.91 3.52 -1.27
CA MET A 444 -21.45 2.40 -0.49
C MET A 444 -22.21 2.83 0.79
N PHE A 445 -22.43 4.13 0.95
CA PHE A 445 -23.03 4.74 2.14
C PHE A 445 -24.51 4.37 2.26
N SER A 446 -24.99 4.22 3.50
CA SER A 446 -26.40 3.90 3.76
C SER A 446 -26.90 4.66 4.99
N ASN A 447 -28.09 5.26 4.89
CA ASN A 447 -28.69 6.10 5.94
C ASN A 447 -27.77 7.25 6.42
N GLY A 448 -26.92 7.78 5.54
CA GLY A 448 -25.91 8.80 5.86
C GLY A 448 -24.73 8.32 6.73
N GLU A 449 -24.58 7.02 6.94
CA GLU A 449 -23.43 6.37 7.57
C GLU A 449 -22.61 5.56 6.54
N ARG A 450 -21.38 5.21 6.87
CA ARG A 450 -20.40 4.54 5.98
C ARG A 450 -20.91 3.30 5.22
N GLY A 451 -21.90 2.58 5.73
CA GLY A 451 -22.46 1.42 5.03
C GLY A 451 -21.42 0.33 4.72
N GLY A 452 -21.39 -0.11 3.47
CA GLY A 452 -20.43 -1.13 2.99
C GLY A 452 -20.53 -2.50 3.69
N PRO A 453 -19.54 -3.40 3.50
CA PRO A 453 -19.61 -4.78 4.00
C PRO A 453 -19.76 -4.91 5.52
N MET A 454 -19.27 -3.95 6.31
CA MET A 454 -19.45 -3.93 7.77
C MET A 454 -20.89 -3.68 8.22
N ALA A 455 -21.70 -3.01 7.40
CA ALA A 455 -23.10 -2.71 7.70
C ALA A 455 -24.09 -3.76 7.15
N THR A 456 -23.61 -4.72 6.35
CA THR A 456 -24.48 -5.64 5.58
C THR A 456 -24.04 -7.10 5.71
N TYR A 457 -22.88 -7.47 5.15
CA TYR A 457 -22.33 -8.82 5.19
C TYR A 457 -21.92 -9.25 6.61
N LEU A 458 -21.22 -8.39 7.35
CA LEU A 458 -20.82 -8.72 8.72
C LEU A 458 -22.01 -8.78 9.70
N VAL A 459 -23.10 -8.06 9.40
CA VAL A 459 -24.34 -8.09 10.20
C VAL A 459 -24.99 -9.47 10.13
N THR A 460 -25.30 -9.95 8.93
CA THR A 460 -25.92 -11.28 8.75
C THR A 460 -24.98 -12.43 9.15
N ALA A 461 -23.66 -12.25 9.05
CA ALA A 461 -22.69 -13.18 9.62
C ALA A 461 -22.81 -13.25 11.16
N SER A 462 -22.86 -12.10 11.85
CA SER A 462 -22.93 -12.03 13.31
C SER A 462 -24.21 -12.61 13.95
N GLU A 463 -25.25 -12.82 13.14
CA GLU A 463 -26.54 -13.37 13.58
C GLU A 463 -26.56 -14.92 13.57
N ARG A 464 -25.50 -15.59 13.10
CA ARG A 464 -25.43 -17.06 12.99
C ARG A 464 -24.58 -17.70 14.09
N ASP A 465 -25.15 -18.67 14.81
CA ASP A 465 -24.46 -19.43 15.88
C ASP A 465 -23.18 -20.16 15.40
N ASN A 466 -23.05 -20.45 14.11
CA ASN A 466 -21.90 -21.10 13.49
C ASN A 466 -20.80 -20.11 13.01
N PHE A 467 -20.93 -18.82 13.25
CA PHE A 467 -19.93 -17.80 12.95
C PHE A 467 -19.27 -17.26 14.23
N GLN A 468 -17.94 -17.08 14.20
CA GLN A 468 -17.20 -16.38 15.25
C GLN A 468 -16.29 -15.30 14.63
N LEU A 469 -16.35 -14.08 15.18
CA LEU A 469 -15.38 -13.01 14.94
C LEU A 469 -14.33 -12.98 16.06
N LEU A 470 -13.08 -12.70 15.71
CA LEU A 470 -11.96 -12.52 16.63
C LEU A 470 -11.10 -11.32 16.19
N THR A 471 -11.23 -10.19 16.89
CA THR A 471 -10.42 -8.98 16.67
C THR A 471 -9.10 -9.02 17.46
N ASP A 472 -8.30 -7.96 17.32
CA ASP A 472 -7.09 -7.70 18.14
C ASP A 472 -6.01 -8.79 18.02
N THR A 473 -6.09 -9.66 17.02
CA THR A 473 -5.37 -10.94 16.92
C THR A 473 -4.76 -11.11 15.54
N THR A 474 -3.43 -11.07 15.42
CA THR A 474 -2.76 -11.27 14.13
C THR A 474 -2.49 -12.76 13.89
N VAL A 475 -2.66 -13.21 12.65
CA VAL A 475 -2.10 -14.50 12.21
C VAL A 475 -0.62 -14.28 11.86
N ALA A 476 0.25 -15.07 12.47
CA ALA A 476 1.69 -15.02 12.23
C ALA A 476 2.09 -15.83 11.00
N ARG A 477 1.54 -17.06 10.87
CA ARG A 477 1.73 -17.99 9.75
C ARG A 477 0.64 -19.07 9.73
N LEU A 478 0.63 -19.85 8.66
CA LEU A 478 -0.07 -21.12 8.57
C LEU A 478 0.69 -22.22 9.31
N VAL A 479 -0.03 -23.16 9.92
CA VAL A 479 0.51 -24.43 10.41
C VAL A 479 0.14 -25.50 9.38
N ARG A 480 1.13 -26.17 8.80
CA ARG A 480 0.94 -27.13 7.69
C ARG A 480 1.93 -28.30 7.76
N ASN A 481 1.55 -29.40 7.11
CA ASN A 481 2.41 -30.57 6.88
C ASN A 481 2.43 -30.88 5.38
N GLY A 482 3.53 -30.55 4.70
CA GLY A 482 3.57 -30.59 3.24
C GLY A 482 2.53 -29.66 2.62
N THR A 483 1.57 -30.23 1.89
CA THR A 483 0.53 -29.56 1.10
C THR A 483 -0.74 -29.21 1.90
N GLU A 484 -0.98 -29.88 3.04
CA GLU A 484 -2.19 -29.69 3.86
C GLU A 484 -1.95 -28.72 5.02
N VAL A 485 -2.78 -27.67 5.11
CA VAL A 485 -2.80 -26.71 6.22
C VAL A 485 -3.70 -27.24 7.33
N THR A 486 -3.12 -27.49 8.51
CA THR A 486 -3.85 -28.00 9.68
C THR A 486 -4.37 -26.89 10.59
N GLY A 487 -3.88 -25.65 10.44
CA GLY A 487 -4.36 -24.51 11.22
C GLY A 487 -3.62 -23.20 10.96
N VAL A 488 -3.81 -22.23 11.85
CA VAL A 488 -3.13 -20.93 11.86
C VAL A 488 -2.48 -20.66 13.21
N GLU A 489 -1.26 -20.09 13.20
CA GLU A 489 -0.59 -19.57 14.40
C GLU A 489 -1.06 -18.13 14.62
N ILE A 490 -1.66 -17.86 15.77
CA ILE A 490 -2.14 -16.54 16.18
C ILE A 490 -1.30 -15.96 17.31
N GLU A 491 -1.06 -14.65 17.24
CA GLU A 491 -0.40 -13.83 18.25
C GLU A 491 -1.32 -12.63 18.56
N ALA A 492 -1.48 -12.27 19.83
CA ALA A 492 -2.32 -11.14 20.22
C ALA A 492 -1.65 -9.83 19.78
N PHE A 493 -2.31 -9.06 18.90
CA PHE A 493 -1.81 -7.78 18.41
C PHE A 493 -2.10 -6.67 19.43
N LEU A 494 -3.33 -6.65 19.97
CA LEU A 494 -3.77 -5.70 21.00
C LEU A 494 -4.35 -6.41 22.23
N ARG A 495 -4.60 -5.63 23.30
CA ARG A 495 -5.04 -6.14 24.61
C ARG A 495 -6.48 -6.68 24.54
N GLY A 496 -6.60 -7.98 24.29
CA GLY A 496 -7.86 -8.71 24.16
C GLY A 496 -7.72 -9.87 23.18
N GLY A 497 -6.80 -9.72 22.23
CA GLY A 497 -6.46 -10.76 21.26
C GLY A 497 -5.96 -12.06 21.89
N GLN A 498 -5.97 -13.11 21.09
CA GLN A 498 -5.73 -14.48 21.50
C GLN A 498 -4.38 -15.00 20.96
N CYS A 499 -3.86 -16.08 21.54
CA CYS A 499 -2.58 -16.68 21.14
C CYS A 499 -2.63 -18.21 21.05
N GLY A 500 -1.75 -18.78 20.22
CA GLY A 500 -1.54 -20.21 20.05
C GLY A 500 -1.89 -20.68 18.65
N THR A 501 -2.33 -21.93 18.50
CA THR A 501 -2.78 -22.47 17.21
C THR A 501 -4.30 -22.67 17.22
N VAL A 502 -5.00 -22.20 16.19
CA VAL A 502 -6.38 -22.59 15.90
C VAL A 502 -6.36 -23.55 14.71
N ASN A 503 -6.92 -24.75 14.88
CA ASN A 503 -6.88 -25.78 13.86
C ASN A 503 -8.16 -25.77 13.01
N VAL A 504 -8.04 -26.18 11.75
CA VAL A 504 -9.22 -26.58 10.95
C VAL A 504 -9.69 -27.97 11.38
N LYS A 505 -10.92 -28.34 11.03
CA LYS A 505 -11.37 -29.74 11.02
C LYS A 505 -10.69 -30.50 9.87
N ALA A 506 -10.76 -31.83 9.90
CA ALA A 506 -10.36 -32.65 8.76
C ALA A 506 -11.18 -32.27 7.51
N GLY A 507 -10.51 -31.95 6.39
CA GLY A 507 -11.15 -31.42 5.18
C GLY A 507 -11.61 -29.95 5.26
N GLY A 508 -11.38 -29.29 6.40
CA GLY A 508 -11.59 -27.84 6.56
C GLY A 508 -10.54 -27.02 5.81
N LYS A 509 -10.84 -25.73 5.60
CA LYS A 509 -10.11 -24.86 4.67
C LYS A 509 -9.64 -23.57 5.36
N VAL A 510 -8.51 -23.02 4.92
CA VAL A 510 -8.00 -21.71 5.35
C VAL A 510 -8.02 -20.74 4.18
N ILE A 511 -8.57 -19.54 4.38
CA ILE A 511 -8.61 -18.47 3.38
C ILE A 511 -7.86 -17.26 3.90
N LEU A 512 -6.90 -16.78 3.12
CA LEU A 512 -6.21 -15.51 3.37
C LEU A 512 -6.94 -14.38 2.65
N SER A 513 -7.33 -13.36 3.41
CA SER A 513 -8.02 -12.14 2.93
C SER A 513 -7.40 -10.88 3.54
N ALA A 514 -6.09 -10.93 3.84
CA ALA A 514 -5.36 -9.94 4.62
C ALA A 514 -4.83 -8.76 3.78
N GLY A 515 -5.06 -8.76 2.46
CA GLY A 515 -4.67 -7.69 1.54
C GLY A 515 -3.31 -7.95 0.86
N ALA A 516 -3.05 -7.20 -0.22
CA ALA A 516 -1.90 -7.32 -1.13
C ALA A 516 -0.49 -7.12 -0.51
N PHE A 517 -0.38 -7.03 0.82
CA PHE A 517 0.87 -7.01 1.58
C PHE A 517 0.88 -8.08 2.67
N ASN A 518 -0.16 -8.13 3.52
CA ASN A 518 -0.19 -9.07 4.64
C ASN A 518 -0.51 -10.51 4.21
N THR A 519 -1.25 -10.72 3.12
CA THR A 519 -1.41 -12.06 2.53
C THR A 519 -0.06 -12.62 2.04
N PRO A 520 0.74 -11.90 1.22
CA PRO A 520 2.14 -12.24 0.97
C PRO A 520 2.98 -12.48 2.23
N LYS A 521 2.89 -11.62 3.25
CA LYS A 521 3.61 -11.78 4.54
C LYS A 521 3.33 -13.12 5.20
N ILE A 522 2.05 -13.53 5.27
CA ILE A 522 1.64 -14.81 5.86
C ILE A 522 2.15 -15.99 5.01
N LEU A 523 2.07 -15.91 3.68
CA LEU A 523 2.60 -16.94 2.78
C LEU A 523 4.12 -17.10 2.95
N PHE A 524 4.89 -16.00 2.94
CA PHE A 524 6.33 -16.03 3.17
C PHE A 524 6.69 -16.65 4.54
N ARG A 525 5.99 -16.24 5.62
CA ARG A 525 6.17 -16.81 6.97
C ARG A 525 5.71 -18.26 7.11
N SER A 526 5.01 -18.79 6.10
CA SER A 526 4.58 -20.19 5.96
C SER A 526 5.44 -21.01 5.00
N GLY A 527 6.54 -20.45 4.46
CA GLY A 527 7.39 -21.12 3.49
C GLY A 527 6.78 -21.26 2.10
N ILE A 528 5.93 -20.32 1.70
CA ILE A 528 5.28 -20.26 0.38
C ILE A 528 5.64 -18.93 -0.29
N GLY A 529 6.24 -18.97 -1.48
CA GLY A 529 6.71 -17.79 -2.21
C GLY A 529 8.17 -17.87 -2.65
N PRO A 530 8.74 -16.78 -3.20
CA PRO A 530 10.04 -16.83 -3.87
C PRO A 530 11.21 -17.18 -2.95
N LYS A 531 12.11 -18.03 -3.43
CA LYS A 531 13.34 -18.47 -2.73
C LYS A 531 14.25 -17.35 -2.18
N ASP A 532 14.14 -16.09 -2.60
CA ASP A 532 14.82 -14.95 -1.96
C ASP A 532 14.07 -14.47 -0.70
N GLN A 533 12.76 -14.29 -0.79
CA GLN A 533 11.88 -13.87 0.31
C GLN A 533 11.86 -14.91 1.44
N LEU A 534 11.81 -16.20 1.09
CA LEU A 534 11.85 -17.28 2.07
C LEU A 534 13.19 -17.35 2.84
N LYS A 535 14.30 -16.89 2.26
CA LYS A 535 15.59 -16.80 2.99
C LYS A 535 15.59 -15.66 4.00
N VAL A 536 14.95 -14.53 3.69
CA VAL A 536 14.83 -13.40 4.64
C VAL A 536 14.06 -13.85 5.88
N VAL A 537 12.90 -14.49 5.69
CA VAL A 537 12.13 -15.10 6.79
C VAL A 537 12.96 -16.13 7.57
N LYS A 538 13.73 -17.00 6.89
CA LYS A 538 14.54 -18.01 7.59
C LYS A 538 15.67 -17.40 8.43
N GLY A 539 16.15 -16.20 8.07
CA GLY A 539 17.09 -15.42 8.88
C GLY A 539 16.43 -14.78 10.10
N ALA A 540 15.23 -14.24 9.94
CA ALA A 540 14.47 -13.56 11.01
C ALA A 540 13.85 -14.52 12.03
N GLU A 541 13.30 -15.65 11.58
CA GLU A 541 12.57 -16.63 12.39
C GLU A 541 13.10 -18.07 12.19
N PRO A 542 14.40 -18.35 12.49
CA PRO A 542 15.06 -19.59 12.13
C PRO A 542 14.44 -20.83 12.79
N GLU A 543 13.94 -20.73 14.02
CA GLU A 543 13.32 -21.85 14.75
C GLU A 543 11.84 -22.07 14.39
N LYS A 544 11.12 -20.98 14.07
CA LYS A 544 9.67 -21.02 13.75
C LYS A 544 9.39 -21.38 12.28
N MET A 545 10.29 -21.07 11.34
CA MET A 545 10.02 -21.29 9.91
C MET A 545 10.19 -22.77 9.51
N ILE A 546 9.16 -23.29 8.82
CA ILE A 546 9.06 -24.65 8.28
C ILE A 546 10.31 -25.10 7.48
N ALA A 547 10.53 -26.42 7.50
CA ALA A 547 11.67 -27.07 6.87
C ALA A 547 11.76 -26.79 5.35
N LYS A 548 13.00 -26.66 4.86
CA LYS A 548 13.32 -26.11 3.53
C LYS A 548 12.90 -27.02 2.37
N ASP A 549 12.86 -28.32 2.62
CA ASP A 549 12.32 -29.36 1.75
C ASP A 549 10.80 -29.25 1.54
N GLN A 550 10.08 -28.58 2.45
CA GLN A 550 8.64 -28.30 2.33
C GLN A 550 8.34 -26.89 1.80
N TRP A 551 9.33 -26.14 1.31
CA TRP A 551 9.10 -24.81 0.73
C TRP A 551 8.44 -24.90 -0.64
N ILE A 552 7.38 -24.10 -0.83
CA ILE A 552 6.62 -24.03 -2.09
C ILE A 552 7.05 -22.75 -2.81
N ASP A 553 7.78 -22.88 -3.92
CA ASP A 553 8.28 -21.73 -4.69
C ASP A 553 7.18 -21.26 -5.65
N LEU A 554 6.67 -20.05 -5.41
CA LEU A 554 5.60 -19.40 -6.17
C LEU A 554 5.91 -17.91 -6.34
N PRO A 555 5.37 -17.22 -7.36
CA PRO A 555 5.59 -15.79 -7.63
C PRO A 555 4.90 -14.83 -6.64
N VAL A 556 4.73 -15.23 -5.37
CA VAL A 556 4.16 -14.38 -4.30
C VAL A 556 4.97 -13.08 -4.17
N GLY A 557 4.28 -11.94 -4.19
CA GLY A 557 4.85 -10.60 -4.15
C GLY A 557 5.24 -10.01 -5.51
N TYR A 558 5.27 -10.79 -6.59
CA TYR A 558 5.31 -10.27 -7.96
C TYR A 558 3.92 -9.82 -8.42
N ASN A 559 3.84 -9.22 -9.62
CA ASN A 559 2.62 -8.66 -10.21
C ASN A 559 1.91 -7.63 -9.30
N LEU A 560 2.65 -6.96 -8.40
CA LEU A 560 2.09 -5.88 -7.58
C LEU A 560 1.67 -4.74 -8.51
N ASP A 561 0.41 -4.32 -8.40
CA ASP A 561 -0.19 -3.30 -9.26
C ASP A 561 -0.91 -2.24 -8.39
N ASP A 562 -1.03 -1.01 -8.91
CA ASP A 562 -1.79 0.10 -8.31
C ASP A 562 -2.16 1.08 -9.42
N HIS A 563 -3.28 1.79 -9.27
CA HIS A 563 -3.65 2.85 -10.21
C HIS A 563 -2.57 3.94 -10.20
N VAL A 564 -2.08 4.34 -11.38
CA VAL A 564 -1.08 5.41 -11.44
C VAL A 564 -1.78 6.76 -11.24
N ASN A 565 -1.58 7.38 -10.07
CA ASN A 565 -2.06 8.74 -9.83
C ASN A 565 -1.22 9.77 -10.61
N THR A 566 -1.90 10.77 -11.17
CA THR A 566 -1.31 12.05 -11.57
C THR A 566 -2.29 13.17 -11.24
N ASP A 567 -1.95 14.02 -10.26
CA ASP A 567 -2.81 15.14 -9.89
C ASP A 567 -2.68 16.34 -10.84
N ILE A 568 -3.81 16.96 -11.15
CA ILE A 568 -3.94 18.31 -11.71
C ILE A 568 -4.63 19.18 -10.65
N VAL A 569 -4.23 20.44 -10.49
CA VAL A 569 -4.93 21.39 -9.61
C VAL A 569 -5.45 22.55 -10.44
N ILE A 570 -6.73 22.86 -10.26
CA ILE A 570 -7.42 24.01 -10.87
C ILE A 570 -7.89 24.97 -9.79
N THR A 571 -8.17 26.23 -10.13
CA THR A 571 -9.03 27.10 -9.31
C THR A 571 -10.18 27.68 -10.12
N HIS A 572 -11.30 27.98 -9.45
CA HIS A 572 -12.44 28.65 -10.08
C HIS A 572 -13.26 29.46 -9.04
N PRO A 573 -13.71 30.69 -9.35
CA PRO A 573 -14.37 31.58 -8.38
C PRO A 573 -15.63 31.03 -7.69
N ASN A 574 -16.38 30.13 -8.32
CA ASN A 574 -17.59 29.56 -7.69
C ASN A 574 -17.31 28.43 -6.68
N VAL A 575 -16.07 27.93 -6.58
CA VAL A 575 -15.72 26.79 -5.72
C VAL A 575 -16.02 27.09 -4.24
N SER A 576 -16.50 26.08 -3.51
CA SER A 576 -17.13 26.22 -2.19
C SER A 576 -16.50 25.26 -1.16
N PHE A 577 -15.24 25.49 -0.82
CA PHE A 577 -14.48 24.70 0.18
C PHE A 577 -15.23 24.45 1.50
N TYR A 578 -15.02 23.28 2.11
CA TYR A 578 -15.41 22.93 3.47
C TYR A 578 -14.21 22.32 4.19
N ASP A 579 -14.08 22.61 5.48
CA ASP A 579 -12.90 22.31 6.29
C ASP A 579 -13.14 21.03 7.11
N PHE A 580 -13.00 19.87 6.46
CA PHE A 580 -13.34 18.57 7.04
C PHE A 580 -12.39 18.15 8.17
N TYR A 581 -11.08 18.41 8.05
CA TYR A 581 -10.13 18.21 9.16
C TYR A 581 -10.54 19.02 10.40
N LYS A 582 -10.93 20.30 10.22
CA LYS A 582 -11.49 21.08 11.33
C LYS A 582 -12.83 20.54 11.83
N ALA A 583 -13.60 19.84 11.01
CA ALA A 583 -14.84 19.20 11.41
C ALA A 583 -14.65 17.95 12.31
N TYR A 584 -13.45 17.39 12.40
CA TYR A 584 -13.12 16.42 13.44
C TYR A 584 -13.15 17.07 14.83
N ASP A 585 -12.33 18.08 15.08
CA ASP A 585 -12.23 18.75 16.39
C ASP A 585 -13.38 19.71 16.72
N ASN A 586 -13.80 20.53 15.75
CA ASN A 586 -14.64 21.70 15.95
C ASN A 586 -15.52 22.00 14.71
N PRO A 587 -16.48 21.11 14.40
CA PRO A 587 -17.37 21.25 13.25
C PRO A 587 -18.27 22.49 13.37
N ILE A 588 -18.79 22.92 12.21
CA ILE A 588 -19.86 23.91 12.17
C ILE A 588 -21.07 23.32 12.89
N LYS A 589 -21.50 23.98 13.97
CA LYS A 589 -22.52 23.45 14.91
C LYS A 589 -23.85 23.08 14.24
N ALA A 590 -24.22 23.77 13.16
CA ALA A 590 -25.42 23.45 12.39
C ALA A 590 -25.27 22.12 11.63
N ASP A 591 -24.12 21.90 10.97
CA ASP A 591 -23.86 20.69 10.19
C ASP A 591 -23.72 19.46 11.10
N ALA A 592 -23.01 19.60 12.23
CA ALA A 592 -22.91 18.55 13.24
C ALA A 592 -24.28 18.19 13.85
N LYS A 593 -25.12 19.19 14.16
CA LYS A 593 -26.48 18.95 14.66
C LYS A 593 -27.38 18.28 13.61
N SER A 594 -27.32 18.72 12.36
CA SER A 594 -28.04 18.12 11.23
C SER A 594 -27.70 16.64 11.07
N TYR A 595 -26.40 16.32 11.14
CA TYR A 595 -25.91 14.95 11.02
C TYR A 595 -26.31 14.07 12.22
N LEU A 596 -26.18 14.60 13.44
CA LEU A 596 -26.54 13.87 14.67
C LEU A 596 -28.03 13.57 14.75
N ASP A 597 -28.89 14.57 14.49
CA ASP A 597 -30.34 14.47 14.62
C ASP A 597 -31.00 13.68 13.49
N SER A 598 -30.45 13.72 12.26
CA SER A 598 -31.16 13.26 11.05
C SER A 598 -30.31 12.58 9.99
N ARG A 599 -28.97 12.53 10.15
CA ARG A 599 -28.01 12.06 9.11
C ARG A 599 -28.02 12.87 7.81
N THR A 600 -28.37 14.14 7.93
CA THR A 600 -28.41 15.12 6.84
C THR A 600 -27.19 16.04 6.84
N GLY A 601 -26.87 16.63 5.69
CA GLY A 601 -25.84 17.66 5.57
C GLY A 601 -24.50 17.17 5.03
N ILE A 602 -23.54 18.10 4.92
CA ILE A 602 -22.21 17.88 4.32
C ILE A 602 -21.39 16.77 5.00
N LEU A 603 -21.68 16.42 6.25
CA LEU A 603 -20.99 15.33 6.98
C LEU A 603 -21.50 13.92 6.60
N ALA A 604 -22.59 13.82 5.83
CA ALA A 604 -23.03 12.58 5.18
C ALA A 604 -22.39 12.35 3.80
N GLN A 605 -21.60 13.31 3.30
CA GLN A 605 -20.74 13.15 2.11
C GLN A 605 -19.30 12.84 2.54
N SER A 606 -18.54 12.15 1.69
CA SER A 606 -17.11 11.88 1.89
C SER A 606 -16.28 13.17 1.96
N ALA A 607 -15.17 13.13 2.70
CA ALA A 607 -14.18 14.20 2.76
C ALA A 607 -12.93 13.87 1.91
N PRO A 608 -12.27 14.88 1.27
CA PRO A 608 -12.83 16.19 0.97
C PRO A 608 -14.05 16.05 0.05
N ASN A 609 -14.85 17.11 -0.12
CA ASN A 609 -16.10 17.04 -0.88
C ASN A 609 -15.83 16.59 -2.33
N LEU A 610 -16.12 15.32 -2.62
CA LEU A 610 -15.92 14.70 -3.92
C LEU A 610 -16.95 15.28 -4.89
N ALA A 611 -16.46 15.91 -5.96
CA ALA A 611 -17.28 16.71 -6.85
C ALA A 611 -17.80 15.88 -8.03
N THR A 612 -16.89 15.41 -8.89
CA THR A 612 -17.21 14.77 -10.18
C THR A 612 -16.24 13.61 -10.39
N VAL A 613 -16.77 12.48 -10.85
CA VAL A 613 -15.97 11.34 -11.32
C VAL A 613 -16.22 11.19 -12.82
N PHE A 614 -15.17 10.94 -13.60
CA PHE A 614 -15.29 10.88 -15.06
C PHE A 614 -14.26 9.94 -15.67
N TRP A 615 -14.56 9.38 -16.85
CA TRP A 615 -13.80 8.30 -17.46
C TRP A 615 -13.66 8.50 -18.97
N HIS A 616 -12.47 8.20 -19.49
CA HIS A 616 -12.25 7.98 -20.91
C HIS A 616 -11.19 6.91 -21.16
N GLU A 617 -11.20 6.34 -22.37
CA GLU A 617 -10.24 5.33 -22.79
C GLU A 617 -9.30 5.90 -23.84
N VAL A 618 -8.02 5.51 -23.77
CA VAL A 618 -6.97 5.94 -24.70
C VAL A 618 -6.42 4.71 -25.42
N GLU A 619 -6.54 4.68 -26.76
CA GLU A 619 -5.91 3.64 -27.59
C GLU A 619 -4.41 3.89 -27.68
N GLY A 620 -3.60 3.01 -27.08
CA GLY A 620 -2.15 3.11 -27.13
C GLY A 620 -1.57 2.70 -28.48
N ALA A 621 -0.45 3.31 -28.88
CA ALA A 621 0.29 2.94 -30.10
C ALA A 621 0.92 1.53 -30.08
N ASP A 622 0.67 0.75 -29.03
CA ASP A 622 0.92 -0.69 -28.88
C ASP A 622 -0.34 -1.56 -29.14
N GLY A 623 -1.47 -0.94 -29.50
CA GLY A 623 -2.77 -1.61 -29.70
C GLY A 623 -3.52 -1.90 -28.39
N ILE A 624 -3.06 -1.37 -27.25
CA ILE A 624 -3.67 -1.62 -25.94
C ILE A 624 -4.49 -0.40 -25.51
N THR A 625 -5.80 -0.60 -25.39
CA THR A 625 -6.76 0.41 -24.89
C THR A 625 -6.68 0.53 -23.37
N ARG A 626 -6.20 1.68 -22.91
CA ARG A 626 -5.99 2.00 -21.49
C ARG A 626 -7.15 2.82 -20.94
N GLN A 627 -7.74 2.37 -19.85
CA GLN A 627 -8.78 3.11 -19.13
C GLN A 627 -8.14 4.18 -18.24
N LEU A 628 -8.68 5.39 -18.30
CA LEU A 628 -8.46 6.44 -17.31
C LEU A 628 -9.76 6.68 -16.52
N GLN A 629 -9.66 6.66 -15.19
CA GLN A 629 -10.62 7.31 -14.29
C GLN A 629 -10.05 8.68 -13.87
N TRP A 630 -10.93 9.61 -13.56
CA TRP A 630 -10.60 10.89 -12.95
C TRP A 630 -11.49 11.15 -11.73
N THR A 631 -10.96 11.79 -10.70
CA THR A 631 -11.72 12.13 -9.49
C THR A 631 -11.41 13.56 -9.07
N ALA A 632 -12.35 14.47 -9.35
CA ALA A 632 -12.30 15.87 -8.98
C ALA A 632 -12.89 16.08 -7.58
N ARG A 633 -12.19 16.83 -6.72
CA ARG A 633 -12.59 17.05 -5.31
C ARG A 633 -12.18 18.44 -4.80
N VAL A 634 -12.95 18.98 -3.85
CA VAL A 634 -12.81 20.36 -3.39
C VAL A 634 -11.81 20.48 -2.24
N GLU A 635 -10.53 20.43 -2.58
CA GLU A 635 -9.40 20.74 -1.69
C GLU A 635 -8.27 21.46 -2.43
N GLY A 636 -7.24 21.87 -1.67
CA GLY A 636 -5.95 22.29 -2.22
C GLY A 636 -4.94 21.14 -2.22
N GLY A 637 -3.94 21.21 -3.09
CA GLY A 637 -2.86 20.22 -3.20
C GLY A 637 -1.65 20.83 -3.90
N HIS A 638 -0.49 20.16 -3.85
CA HIS A 638 0.77 20.62 -4.47
C HIS A 638 1.07 22.09 -4.14
N ASP A 639 1.18 22.38 -2.83
CA ASP A 639 1.38 23.70 -2.20
C ASP A 639 0.26 24.75 -2.42
N ILE A 640 -0.76 24.46 -3.24
CA ILE A 640 -1.85 25.40 -3.55
C ILE A 640 -2.92 25.35 -2.45
N THR A 641 -2.81 26.26 -1.48
CA THR A 641 -3.71 26.36 -0.30
C THR A 641 -5.00 27.15 -0.54
N SER A 642 -5.36 27.44 -1.79
CA SER A 642 -6.52 28.28 -2.12
C SER A 642 -7.86 27.61 -1.79
N LYS A 643 -8.74 28.32 -1.07
CA LYS A 643 -10.14 27.89 -0.83
C LYS A 643 -11.04 27.96 -2.08
N LYS A 644 -10.45 28.23 -3.25
CA LYS A 644 -11.04 28.13 -4.59
C LYS A 644 -10.41 27.03 -5.45
N ALA A 645 -9.47 26.27 -4.90
CA ALA A 645 -8.85 25.15 -5.59
C ALA A 645 -9.76 23.91 -5.63
N MET A 646 -9.52 23.07 -6.64
CA MET A 646 -9.94 21.68 -6.69
C MET A 646 -8.78 20.84 -7.21
N VAL A 647 -8.55 19.67 -6.61
CA VAL A 647 -7.64 18.67 -7.14
C VAL A 647 -8.43 17.72 -8.03
N ILE A 648 -7.88 17.39 -9.20
CA ILE A 648 -8.40 16.43 -10.14
C ILE A 648 -7.32 15.36 -10.34
N SER A 649 -7.47 14.22 -9.65
CA SER A 649 -6.56 13.09 -9.81
C SER A 649 -6.92 12.30 -11.07
N GLN A 650 -5.95 12.07 -11.95
CA GLN A 650 -6.00 11.04 -12.98
C GLN A 650 -5.58 9.70 -12.37
N TYR A 651 -6.31 8.63 -12.67
CA TYR A 651 -5.94 7.26 -12.37
C TYR A 651 -5.86 6.45 -13.67
N LEU A 652 -4.64 6.05 -14.06
CA LEU A 652 -4.45 5.04 -15.10
C LEU A 652 -4.72 3.65 -14.51
N GLY A 653 -5.67 2.91 -15.10
CA GLY A 653 -6.15 1.61 -14.63
C GLY A 653 -6.01 0.51 -15.69
N ARG A 654 -7.11 -0.22 -15.94
CA ARG A 654 -7.22 -1.35 -16.90
C ARG A 654 -6.44 -1.10 -18.21
N GLY A 655 -5.58 -2.05 -18.59
CA GLY A 655 -4.72 -1.96 -19.77
C GLY A 655 -3.34 -1.36 -19.52
N ALA A 656 -3.03 -0.87 -18.31
CA ALA A 656 -1.65 -0.59 -17.91
C ALA A 656 -0.82 -1.88 -17.84
N THR A 657 0.37 -1.88 -18.43
CA THR A 657 1.24 -3.07 -18.52
C THR A 657 2.50 -2.99 -17.66
N SER A 658 2.75 -1.85 -17.00
CA SER A 658 3.74 -1.75 -15.94
C SER A 658 3.31 -2.56 -14.71
N ARG A 659 4.27 -3.22 -14.03
CA ARG A 659 4.08 -3.95 -12.78
C ARG A 659 5.24 -3.71 -11.82
N GLY A 660 4.98 -3.92 -10.53
CA GLY A 660 5.92 -3.80 -9.43
C GLY A 660 6.17 -5.12 -8.69
N ARG A 661 6.79 -5.02 -7.51
CA ARG A 661 7.03 -6.12 -6.58
C ARG A 661 6.94 -5.63 -5.13
N THR A 662 6.33 -6.44 -4.26
CA THR A 662 6.43 -6.29 -2.81
C THR A 662 7.31 -7.37 -2.19
N THR A 663 8.03 -7.02 -1.13
CA THR A 663 9.00 -7.87 -0.46
C THR A 663 8.94 -7.71 1.05
N ILE A 664 9.38 -8.74 1.77
CA ILE A 664 9.52 -8.74 3.23
C ILE A 664 10.97 -8.41 3.65
N ASN A 665 11.13 -7.63 4.72
CA ASN A 665 12.44 -7.30 5.31
C ASN A 665 12.80 -8.22 6.49
N ALA A 666 13.97 -8.01 7.12
CA ALA A 666 14.42 -8.81 8.27
C ALA A 666 13.62 -8.57 9.57
N ALA A 667 12.95 -7.42 9.71
CA ALA A 667 11.99 -7.14 10.78
C ALA A 667 10.58 -7.73 10.50
N LEU A 668 10.41 -8.37 9.33
CA LEU A 668 9.16 -8.92 8.79
C LEU A 668 8.15 -7.88 8.29
N ASP A 669 8.54 -6.62 8.10
CA ASP A 669 7.68 -5.61 7.45
C ASP A 669 7.62 -5.82 5.92
N MET A 670 6.50 -5.41 5.33
CA MET A 670 6.29 -5.44 3.89
C MET A 670 6.59 -4.09 3.24
N SER A 671 7.33 -4.08 2.14
CA SER A 671 7.68 -2.87 1.38
C SER A 671 7.41 -3.03 -0.11
N VAL A 672 7.33 -1.91 -0.82
CA VAL A 672 7.28 -1.87 -2.30
C VAL A 672 8.72 -1.78 -2.81
N SER A 673 9.34 -2.91 -3.14
CA SER A 673 10.72 -2.95 -3.64
C SER A 673 10.85 -2.46 -5.08
N THR A 674 9.75 -2.47 -5.82
CA THR A 674 9.68 -2.08 -7.22
C THR A 674 8.32 -1.47 -7.48
N THR A 675 8.28 -0.20 -7.87
CA THR A 675 7.03 0.55 -8.12
C THR A 675 6.40 0.15 -9.46
N PRO A 676 5.06 0.04 -9.55
CA PRO A 676 4.37 -0.25 -10.82
C PRO A 676 4.27 0.95 -11.77
N TYR A 677 4.71 2.14 -11.37
CA TYR A 677 4.35 3.38 -12.06
C TYR A 677 5.18 3.68 -13.32
N LEU A 678 4.55 3.55 -14.49
CA LEU A 678 5.05 4.07 -15.77
C LEU A 678 6.43 3.52 -16.15
N ASN A 679 6.62 2.21 -16.02
CA ASN A 679 7.86 1.51 -16.36
C ASN A 679 8.02 1.29 -17.87
N ASN A 680 6.98 1.56 -18.67
CA ASN A 680 7.04 1.63 -20.13
C ASN A 680 6.54 2.98 -20.68
N LYS A 681 6.82 3.23 -21.97
CA LYS A 681 6.50 4.49 -22.66
C LYS A 681 5.01 4.66 -23.04
N HIS A 682 4.25 3.58 -23.16
CA HIS A 682 2.86 3.60 -23.63
C HIS A 682 1.90 3.96 -22.50
N ASP A 683 2.14 3.45 -21.30
CA ASP A 683 1.44 3.88 -20.08
C ASP A 683 1.64 5.40 -19.84
N LEU A 684 2.87 5.90 -20.02
CA LEU A 684 3.19 7.32 -19.93
C LEU A 684 2.49 8.16 -21.02
N ALA A 685 2.39 7.65 -22.25
CA ALA A 685 1.70 8.32 -23.34
C ALA A 685 0.19 8.43 -23.10
N ALA A 686 -0.44 7.40 -22.50
CA ALA A 686 -1.85 7.45 -22.10
C ALA A 686 -2.09 8.49 -20.99
N VAL A 687 -1.22 8.55 -19.99
CA VAL A 687 -1.25 9.60 -18.94
C VAL A 687 -1.18 11.01 -19.57
N GLN A 688 -0.26 11.23 -20.51
CA GLN A 688 -0.13 12.50 -21.23
C GLN A 688 -1.39 12.83 -22.04
N SER A 689 -1.83 11.93 -22.91
CA SER A 689 -3.00 12.14 -23.78
C SER A 689 -4.24 12.45 -22.95
N GLY A 690 -4.41 11.82 -21.78
CA GLY A 690 -5.53 12.13 -20.90
C GLY A 690 -5.47 13.53 -20.31
N ILE A 691 -4.29 14.05 -19.97
CA ILE A 691 -4.14 15.43 -19.47
C ILE A 691 -4.40 16.44 -20.59
N GLU A 692 -3.96 16.14 -21.81
CA GLU A 692 -4.28 16.93 -23.00
C GLU A 692 -5.80 17.00 -23.23
N THR A 693 -6.49 15.85 -23.20
CA THR A 693 -7.96 15.76 -23.30
C THR A 693 -8.68 16.47 -22.15
N LEU A 694 -8.18 16.41 -20.92
CA LEU A 694 -8.74 17.16 -19.79
C LEU A 694 -8.59 18.67 -20.00
N PHE A 695 -7.42 19.14 -20.45
CA PHE A 695 -7.16 20.57 -20.62
C PHE A 695 -8.04 21.17 -21.74
N GLU A 696 -8.24 20.43 -22.83
CA GLU A 696 -9.23 20.77 -23.85
C GLU A 696 -10.64 20.85 -23.23
N ALA A 697 -11.07 19.81 -22.50
CA ALA A 697 -12.41 19.74 -21.95
C ALA A 697 -12.71 20.80 -20.86
N LEU A 698 -11.69 21.24 -20.10
CA LEU A 698 -11.82 22.33 -19.13
C LEU A 698 -11.87 23.72 -19.77
N SER A 699 -11.28 23.89 -20.97
CA SER A 699 -11.21 25.20 -21.65
C SER A 699 -12.58 25.79 -22.02
N ALA A 700 -13.64 24.99 -22.00
CA ALA A 700 -15.02 25.40 -22.22
C ALA A 700 -15.60 26.32 -21.12
N ASP A 701 -15.00 26.37 -19.91
CA ASP A 701 -15.21 27.50 -18.98
C ASP A 701 -13.91 28.28 -18.78
N PRO A 702 -13.74 29.46 -19.43
CA PRO A 702 -12.51 30.25 -19.39
C PRO A 702 -12.22 30.90 -18.02
N LYS A 703 -12.99 30.58 -16.98
CA LYS A 703 -12.71 30.94 -15.57
C LYS A 703 -12.01 29.82 -14.80
N ILE A 704 -11.82 28.65 -15.40
CA ILE A 704 -11.06 27.55 -14.82
C ILE A 704 -9.57 27.81 -15.06
N GLU A 705 -8.87 28.19 -14.00
CA GLU A 705 -7.42 28.42 -14.03
C GLU A 705 -6.69 27.12 -13.65
N ILE A 706 -6.00 26.49 -14.60
CA ILE A 706 -5.06 25.40 -14.29
C ILE A 706 -3.83 26.01 -13.63
N VAL A 707 -3.54 25.58 -12.40
CA VAL A 707 -2.46 26.12 -11.55
C VAL A 707 -1.39 25.09 -11.19
N TYR A 708 -1.69 23.79 -11.36
CA TYR A 708 -0.71 22.71 -11.33
C TYR A 708 -1.05 21.69 -12.44
N PRO A 709 -0.16 21.44 -13.42
CA PRO A 709 1.11 22.13 -13.67
C PRO A 709 0.96 23.64 -13.83
N SER A 710 2.04 24.37 -13.57
CA SER A 710 2.07 25.82 -13.74
C SER A 710 2.06 26.20 -15.22
N SER A 711 1.45 27.34 -15.57
CA SER A 711 1.20 27.77 -16.96
C SER A 711 2.45 28.06 -17.82
N ASN A 712 3.65 27.90 -17.25
CA ASN A 712 4.95 28.01 -17.92
C ASN A 712 5.62 26.64 -18.18
N GLN A 713 4.97 25.52 -17.87
CA GLN A 713 5.47 24.17 -18.01
C GLN A 713 4.58 23.38 -18.99
N THR A 714 5.19 22.69 -19.96
CA THR A 714 4.43 21.81 -20.87
C THR A 714 4.09 20.47 -20.20
N ILE A 715 3.05 19.77 -20.66
CA ILE A 715 2.63 18.47 -20.09
C ILE A 715 3.78 17.43 -20.12
N PRO A 716 4.62 17.31 -21.16
CA PRO A 716 5.79 16.43 -21.13
C PRO A 716 6.84 16.83 -20.08
N GLU A 717 7.11 18.13 -19.88
CA GLU A 717 8.04 18.60 -18.84
C GLU A 717 7.49 18.38 -17.43
N PHE A 718 6.18 18.52 -17.26
CA PHE A 718 5.46 18.20 -16.03
C PHE A 718 5.57 16.71 -15.69
N LEU A 719 5.24 15.82 -16.64
CA LEU A 719 5.30 14.38 -16.43
C LEU A 719 6.72 13.83 -16.26
N ALA A 720 7.72 14.50 -16.84
CA ALA A 720 9.14 14.21 -16.62
C ALA A 720 9.62 14.62 -15.22
N ALA A 721 9.05 15.69 -14.64
CA ALA A 721 9.37 16.16 -13.29
C ALA A 721 8.60 15.41 -12.17
N TYR A 722 7.37 14.97 -12.46
CA TYR A 722 6.49 14.32 -11.47
C TYR A 722 7.03 12.92 -11.07
N PRO A 723 7.46 12.70 -9.80
CA PRO A 723 8.17 11.49 -9.39
C PRO A 723 7.41 10.18 -9.64
N LYS A 724 8.14 9.06 -9.79
CA LYS A 724 7.57 7.70 -9.95
C LYS A 724 7.56 6.88 -8.64
N THR A 725 7.36 7.56 -7.52
CA THR A 725 7.41 7.00 -6.16
C THR A 725 6.01 6.68 -5.63
N THR A 726 5.90 5.81 -4.63
CA THR A 726 4.64 5.51 -3.92
C THR A 726 4.00 6.79 -3.36
N GLY A 727 4.78 7.63 -2.67
CA GLY A 727 4.30 8.89 -2.07
C GLY A 727 3.84 9.97 -3.06
N SER A 728 4.06 9.82 -4.37
CA SER A 728 3.57 10.76 -5.38
C SER A 728 2.53 10.16 -6.34
N ARG A 729 2.58 8.84 -6.56
CA ARG A 729 1.80 8.13 -7.60
C ARG A 729 0.79 7.11 -7.06
N SER A 730 0.79 6.77 -5.78
CA SER A 730 -0.13 5.73 -5.29
C SER A 730 -1.57 6.25 -5.21
N ALA A 731 -2.51 5.43 -5.66
CA ALA A 731 -3.93 5.61 -5.39
C ALA A 731 -4.40 4.81 -4.17
N ASN A 732 -3.51 3.99 -3.58
CA ASN A 732 -3.80 3.02 -2.53
C ASN A 732 -4.72 1.87 -2.99
N HIS A 733 -4.76 1.60 -4.31
CA HIS A 733 -5.53 0.52 -4.93
C HIS A 733 -4.64 -0.71 -5.17
N TRP A 734 -3.84 -1.09 -4.17
CA TRP A 734 -2.80 -2.13 -4.25
C TRP A 734 -3.37 -3.53 -4.50
N MET A 735 -2.95 -4.16 -5.60
CA MET A 735 -3.52 -5.40 -6.15
C MET A 735 -2.43 -6.37 -6.66
N GLY A 736 -2.83 -7.60 -7.01
CA GLY A 736 -2.06 -8.53 -7.86
C GLY A 736 -0.88 -9.30 -7.23
N SER A 737 -0.52 -9.02 -5.97
CA SER A 737 0.61 -9.65 -5.26
C SER A 737 0.54 -11.19 -5.10
N CYS A 738 -0.61 -11.81 -5.38
CA CYS A 738 -0.87 -13.25 -5.35
C CYS A 738 -1.78 -13.63 -6.53
N ALA A 739 -1.43 -13.14 -7.73
CA ALA A 739 -2.25 -13.22 -8.94
C ALA A 739 -2.88 -14.61 -9.20
N MET A 740 -4.13 -14.58 -9.65
CA MET A 740 -4.84 -15.73 -10.20
C MET A 740 -4.43 -15.98 -11.65
N GLY A 741 -4.34 -17.26 -12.03
CA GLY A 741 -4.14 -17.65 -13.42
C GLY A 741 -4.28 -19.16 -13.60
N THR A 742 -4.08 -19.62 -14.84
CA THR A 742 -4.01 -21.05 -15.18
C THR A 742 -2.57 -21.54 -15.31
N ASP A 743 -1.63 -20.62 -15.44
CA ASP A 743 -0.19 -20.83 -15.56
C ASP A 743 0.48 -20.95 -14.18
N SER A 744 0.42 -22.17 -13.63
CA SER A 744 0.96 -22.53 -12.32
C SER A 744 2.38 -22.01 -12.07
N GLY A 745 2.56 -21.22 -11.01
CA GLY A 745 3.87 -20.74 -10.57
C GLY A 745 4.87 -21.85 -10.21
N LEU A 746 4.38 -23.06 -9.89
CA LEU A 746 5.25 -24.24 -9.65
C LEU A 746 5.99 -24.69 -10.91
N GLU A 747 5.40 -24.39 -12.08
CA GLU A 747 5.90 -24.77 -13.41
C GLU A 747 6.63 -23.59 -14.09
N GLY A 748 6.86 -22.50 -13.35
CA GLY A 748 7.49 -21.27 -13.84
C GLY A 748 6.52 -20.23 -14.43
N GLY A 749 5.20 -20.44 -14.28
CA GLY A 749 4.18 -19.46 -14.62
C GLY A 749 4.06 -18.30 -13.63
N THR A 750 3.06 -17.45 -13.83
CA THR A 750 2.82 -16.22 -13.06
C THR A 750 1.79 -16.38 -11.95
N ALA A 751 0.99 -17.45 -11.96
CA ALA A 751 -0.09 -17.64 -11.01
C ALA A 751 0.38 -18.13 -9.63
N VAL A 752 -0.16 -17.52 -8.56
CA VAL A 752 -0.07 -18.01 -7.18
C VAL A 752 -1.29 -18.85 -6.80
N VAL A 753 -2.46 -18.50 -7.34
CA VAL A 753 -3.71 -19.27 -7.15
C VAL A 753 -4.33 -19.73 -8.46
N ASP A 754 -4.99 -20.90 -8.40
CA ASP A 754 -5.80 -21.42 -9.50
C ASP A 754 -7.14 -20.67 -9.63
N THR A 755 -7.96 -21.05 -10.62
CA THR A 755 -9.28 -20.43 -10.87
C THR A 755 -10.33 -20.70 -9.78
N ASN A 756 -10.06 -21.55 -8.78
CA ASN A 756 -10.88 -21.66 -7.56
C ASN A 756 -10.32 -20.81 -6.42
N ALA A 757 -9.37 -19.93 -6.70
CA ALA A 757 -8.60 -19.14 -5.76
C ALA A 757 -7.78 -19.99 -4.75
N LYS A 758 -7.49 -21.26 -5.07
CA LYS A 758 -6.68 -22.16 -4.24
C LYS A 758 -5.20 -21.96 -4.53
N VAL A 759 -4.35 -21.93 -3.50
CA VAL A 759 -2.89 -21.77 -3.66
C VAL A 759 -2.29 -23.01 -4.30
N TYR A 760 -1.53 -22.83 -5.38
CA TYR A 760 -0.85 -23.92 -6.07
C TYR A 760 0.10 -24.67 -5.11
N GLY A 761 0.09 -26.01 -5.20
CA GLY A 761 0.88 -26.87 -4.29
C GLY A 761 0.28 -27.02 -2.88
N THR A 762 -0.99 -26.65 -2.69
CA THR A 762 -1.73 -26.90 -1.44
C THR A 762 -3.07 -27.59 -1.67
N ASP A 763 -3.59 -28.24 -0.64
CA ASP A 763 -4.85 -28.99 -0.71
C ASP A 763 -6.06 -28.15 -0.28
N ASN A 764 -5.89 -27.29 0.73
CA ASN A 764 -6.98 -26.61 1.43
C ASN A 764 -6.70 -25.14 1.79
N LEU A 765 -5.68 -24.51 1.18
CA LEU A 765 -5.37 -23.09 1.34
C LEU A 765 -5.85 -22.26 0.14
N PHE A 766 -6.50 -21.14 0.43
CA PHE A 766 -7.05 -20.22 -0.56
C PHE A 766 -6.61 -18.79 -0.28
N VAL A 767 -6.65 -17.93 -1.29
CA VAL A 767 -6.43 -16.48 -1.16
C VAL A 767 -7.56 -15.74 -1.83
N VAL A 768 -8.23 -14.83 -1.13
CA VAL A 768 -9.35 -14.04 -1.66
C VAL A 768 -9.30 -12.63 -1.05
N ASP A 769 -8.52 -11.77 -1.67
CA ASP A 769 -8.54 -10.32 -1.51
C ASP A 769 -7.97 -9.64 -2.77
N ALA A 770 -7.68 -8.34 -2.71
CA ALA A 770 -7.08 -7.55 -3.79
C ALA A 770 -5.82 -8.20 -4.43
N SER A 771 -5.10 -9.06 -3.70
CA SER A 771 -3.92 -9.77 -4.18
C SER A 771 -4.16 -10.67 -5.39
N ILE A 772 -5.37 -11.18 -5.64
CA ILE A 772 -5.60 -12.16 -6.72
C ILE A 772 -5.79 -11.55 -8.10
N PHE A 773 -6.04 -10.24 -8.20
CA PHE A 773 -6.38 -9.56 -9.45
C PHE A 773 -5.18 -9.54 -10.41
N PRO A 774 -5.27 -10.08 -11.65
CA PRO A 774 -4.12 -10.12 -12.57
C PRO A 774 -3.64 -8.73 -13.06
N GLY A 775 -4.49 -7.71 -12.95
CA GLY A 775 -4.13 -6.32 -13.24
C GLY A 775 -5.19 -5.33 -12.77
N MET A 776 -4.88 -4.04 -12.93
CA MET A 776 -5.82 -2.95 -12.61
C MET A 776 -7.14 -3.03 -13.38
N VAL A 777 -8.16 -2.43 -12.76
CA VAL A 777 -9.55 -2.34 -13.20
C VAL A 777 -9.89 -0.91 -13.64
N SER A 778 -11.14 -0.60 -13.97
CA SER A 778 -11.57 0.72 -14.46
C SER A 778 -11.86 1.74 -13.34
N THR A 779 -11.98 1.29 -12.09
CA THR A 779 -12.57 2.07 -10.98
C THR A 779 -11.95 1.77 -9.62
N ASN A 780 -12.38 2.47 -8.55
CA ASN A 780 -11.96 2.16 -7.17
C ASN A 780 -12.37 0.71 -6.81
N PRO A 781 -11.44 -0.19 -6.43
CA PRO A 781 -11.65 -1.63 -6.56
C PRO A 781 -12.52 -2.28 -5.47
N SER A 782 -13.02 -1.53 -4.48
CA SER A 782 -13.66 -2.11 -3.29
C SER A 782 -14.90 -2.97 -3.62
N ALA A 783 -15.75 -2.53 -4.55
CA ALA A 783 -16.91 -3.30 -5.00
C ALA A 783 -16.51 -4.56 -5.78
N LEU A 784 -15.47 -4.47 -6.62
CA LEU A 784 -14.96 -5.58 -7.42
C LEU A 784 -14.31 -6.66 -6.56
N ILE A 785 -13.60 -6.28 -5.49
CA ILE A 785 -13.04 -7.23 -4.51
C ILE A 785 -14.16 -7.95 -3.75
N VAL A 786 -15.26 -7.26 -3.42
CA VAL A 786 -16.43 -7.85 -2.78
C VAL A 786 -17.18 -8.80 -3.73
N ALA A 787 -17.25 -8.48 -5.04
CA ALA A 787 -17.80 -9.39 -6.06
C ALA A 787 -16.91 -10.63 -6.29
N ALA A 788 -15.58 -10.45 -6.29
CA ALA A 788 -14.63 -11.56 -6.33
C ALA A 788 -14.77 -12.48 -5.11
N ALA A 789 -15.06 -11.93 -3.92
CA ALA A 789 -15.33 -12.72 -2.73
C ALA A 789 -16.65 -13.49 -2.77
N GLU A 790 -17.71 -12.89 -3.32
CA GLU A 790 -18.99 -13.57 -3.60
C GLU A 790 -18.79 -14.75 -4.57
N HIS A 791 -18.12 -14.55 -5.71
CA HIS A 791 -17.87 -15.63 -6.68
C HIS A 791 -16.95 -16.72 -6.10
N ALA A 792 -15.82 -16.34 -5.48
CA ALA A 792 -14.90 -17.30 -4.85
C ALA A 792 -15.58 -18.16 -3.78
N SER A 793 -16.54 -17.61 -3.02
CA SER A 793 -17.30 -18.39 -2.03
C SER A 793 -18.04 -19.58 -2.66
N GLU A 794 -18.61 -19.39 -3.85
CA GLU A 794 -19.37 -20.42 -4.57
C GLU A 794 -18.45 -21.50 -5.17
N LEU A 795 -17.20 -21.15 -5.53
CA LEU A 795 -16.20 -22.14 -5.97
C LEU A 795 -15.65 -22.93 -4.78
N ILE A 796 -15.31 -22.25 -3.68
CA ILE A 796 -14.75 -22.84 -2.46
C ILE A 796 -15.74 -23.81 -1.79
N LEU A 797 -17.05 -23.54 -1.87
CA LEU A 797 -18.12 -24.43 -1.38
C LEU A 797 -18.25 -25.71 -2.22
N LYS A 798 -17.93 -25.68 -3.52
CA LYS A 798 -17.98 -26.86 -4.40
C LYS A 798 -16.80 -27.82 -4.16
N ILE A 799 -15.68 -27.34 -3.61
CA ILE A 799 -14.49 -28.15 -3.39
C ILE A 799 -14.64 -29.08 -2.17
N GLY A 800 -14.61 -30.38 -2.42
CA GLY A 800 -14.72 -31.43 -1.40
C GLY A 800 -16.16 -31.85 -1.08
N GLY A 801 -17.16 -31.27 -1.74
CA GLY A 801 -18.55 -31.73 -1.66
C GLY A 801 -18.76 -32.99 -2.50
N GLY A 802 -18.68 -34.17 -1.87
CA GLY A 802 -19.16 -35.42 -2.48
C GLY A 802 -20.68 -35.44 -2.59
N ASP A 803 -21.22 -36.29 -3.47
CA ASP A 803 -22.66 -36.38 -3.78
C ASP A 803 -23.56 -36.48 -2.53
N GLY A 804 -24.19 -35.36 -2.15
CA GLY A 804 -24.92 -35.26 -0.88
C GLY A 804 -26.07 -34.25 -0.82
N ALA A 805 -26.39 -33.55 -1.91
CA ALA A 805 -27.42 -32.50 -1.92
C ALA A 805 -28.25 -32.46 -3.22
N SER A 806 -28.81 -33.59 -3.63
CA SER A 806 -29.91 -33.56 -4.60
C SER A 806 -31.17 -33.00 -3.94
N THR A 807 -31.37 -31.68 -4.04
CA THR A 807 -32.59 -31.03 -3.57
C THR A 807 -33.74 -31.39 -4.52
N GLY A 808 -34.50 -32.44 -4.16
CA GLY A 808 -35.71 -32.90 -4.86
C GLY A 808 -36.88 -31.91 -4.74
N GLY A 809 -36.71 -30.70 -5.29
CA GLY A 809 -37.73 -29.66 -5.36
C GLY A 809 -38.81 -30.01 -6.37
N ASN A 810 -39.92 -30.59 -5.90
CA ASN A 810 -41.01 -31.06 -6.75
C ASN A 810 -41.86 -29.90 -7.32
N THR A 811 -41.41 -29.28 -8.41
CA THR A 811 -42.11 -28.18 -9.08
C THR A 811 -43.10 -28.67 -10.14
N THR A 812 -44.39 -28.60 -9.83
CA THR A 812 -45.46 -28.90 -10.79
C THR A 812 -45.65 -27.78 -11.81
N ALA A 813 -45.31 -28.04 -13.07
CA ALA A 813 -45.52 -27.12 -14.19
C ALA A 813 -46.89 -27.33 -14.87
N PRO A 814 -47.62 -26.25 -15.24
CA PRO A 814 -48.72 -26.31 -16.21
C PRO A 814 -48.17 -26.33 -17.65
N ALA A 815 -48.86 -27.03 -18.57
CA ALA A 815 -48.63 -26.90 -20.01
C ALA A 815 -49.23 -25.58 -20.56
N GLY A 816 -48.82 -25.02 -21.71
CA GLY A 816 -47.77 -25.45 -22.66
C GLY A 816 -48.27 -25.45 -24.12
N SER A 817 -47.46 -24.96 -25.08
CA SER A 817 -47.76 -25.06 -26.53
C SER A 817 -46.55 -24.78 -27.44
N THR A 818 -46.14 -25.78 -28.22
CA THR A 818 -45.35 -25.70 -29.47
C THR A 818 -46.31 -25.50 -30.68
N PRO A 819 -45.90 -25.41 -31.97
CA PRO A 819 -44.58 -25.60 -32.63
C PRO A 819 -44.16 -24.35 -33.49
N SER A 820 -43.28 -24.34 -34.50
CA SER A 820 -42.53 -25.38 -35.26
C SER A 820 -41.31 -24.80 -36.00
N GLY A 821 -40.40 -25.65 -36.51
CA GLY A 821 -39.46 -25.27 -37.59
C GLY A 821 -38.11 -26.01 -37.59
N SER A 822 -37.71 -26.59 -38.73
CA SER A 822 -36.41 -27.26 -39.00
C SER A 822 -36.16 -27.24 -40.53
N PRO A 823 -34.98 -27.59 -41.11
CA PRO A 823 -33.77 -28.17 -40.52
C PRO A 823 -32.43 -27.52 -40.97
N ALA A 824 -31.29 -28.18 -40.65
CA ALA A 824 -29.93 -27.81 -41.05
C ALA A 824 -29.56 -28.23 -42.51
N PRO A 825 -28.38 -27.82 -43.02
CA PRO A 825 -27.22 -28.74 -43.08
C PRO A 825 -25.84 -28.03 -42.93
N SER A 826 -24.66 -28.68 -42.85
CA SER A 826 -24.22 -29.99 -42.28
C SER A 826 -22.68 -30.12 -42.45
N GLY A 827 -21.91 -30.67 -41.50
CA GLY A 827 -20.47 -30.96 -41.72
C GLY A 827 -19.67 -31.44 -40.51
N SER A 828 -19.08 -32.64 -40.60
CA SER A 828 -18.07 -33.19 -39.67
C SER A 828 -16.99 -33.91 -40.50
N PRO A 829 -15.78 -34.14 -39.95
CA PRO A 829 -15.54 -35.50 -39.47
C PRO A 829 -14.82 -35.59 -38.12
N SER A 830 -15.02 -36.72 -37.44
CA SER A 830 -14.38 -37.10 -36.18
C SER A 830 -13.05 -37.84 -36.39
N THR A 831 -12.06 -37.59 -35.53
CA THR A 831 -11.00 -38.56 -35.22
C THR A 831 -10.90 -38.76 -33.71
N GLY A 832 -11.21 -39.96 -33.23
CA GLY A 832 -11.04 -40.35 -31.83
C GLY A 832 -9.64 -40.91 -31.58
N GLY A 833 -9.07 -40.60 -30.41
CA GLY A 833 -7.84 -41.20 -29.90
C GLY A 833 -8.04 -41.62 -28.45
N GLY A 834 -8.01 -42.93 -28.18
CA GLY A 834 -8.23 -43.47 -26.84
C GLY A 834 -6.99 -43.36 -25.95
N SER A 835 -7.20 -43.27 -24.64
CA SER A 835 -6.14 -43.19 -23.61
C SER A 835 -5.43 -44.53 -23.38
N GLY A 836 -4.69 -45.00 -24.39
CA GLY A 836 -3.83 -46.18 -24.31
C GLY A 836 -2.50 -45.90 -23.62
N ALA A 837 -1.89 -46.95 -23.07
CA ALA A 837 -0.47 -46.93 -22.71
C ALA A 837 0.39 -47.07 -23.96
N VAL A 838 1.58 -46.45 -23.96
CA VAL A 838 2.50 -46.46 -25.09
C VAL A 838 3.27 -47.77 -25.15
N GLU A 839 3.19 -48.43 -26.31
CA GLU A 839 3.82 -49.72 -26.58
C GLU A 839 5.35 -49.72 -26.49
N ALA A 840 5.91 -50.91 -26.33
CA ALA A 840 7.35 -51.13 -26.27
C ALA A 840 8.10 -50.45 -27.43
N TYR A 841 9.14 -49.68 -27.10
CA TYR A 841 9.99 -48.93 -28.03
C TYR A 841 9.29 -47.84 -28.86
N GLN A 842 8.05 -47.46 -28.54
CA GLN A 842 7.38 -46.31 -29.17
C GLN A 842 7.68 -44.99 -28.46
N GLN A 843 7.41 -43.87 -29.12
CA GLN A 843 7.59 -42.53 -28.55
C GLN A 843 6.52 -42.24 -27.49
N CYS A 844 6.95 -41.74 -26.34
CA CYS A 844 6.14 -41.41 -25.16
C CYS A 844 6.36 -39.96 -24.66
N GLY A 845 7.07 -39.13 -25.43
CA GLY A 845 7.32 -37.73 -25.07
C GLY A 845 8.30 -37.02 -26.00
N GLY A 846 8.54 -35.74 -25.69
CA GLY A 846 9.32 -34.80 -26.50
C GLY A 846 8.54 -33.52 -26.77
N SER A 847 9.24 -32.41 -27.01
CA SER A 847 8.63 -31.12 -27.34
C SER A 847 7.76 -31.23 -28.59
N GLY A 848 6.49 -30.85 -28.47
CA GLY A 848 5.46 -30.98 -29.52
C GLY A 848 4.76 -32.35 -29.62
N TYR A 849 5.12 -33.34 -28.78
CA TYR A 849 4.42 -34.62 -28.73
C TYR A 849 3.14 -34.51 -27.89
N THR A 850 1.98 -34.83 -28.48
CA THR A 850 0.64 -34.72 -27.87
C THR A 850 0.00 -36.07 -27.51
N GLY A 851 0.76 -37.17 -27.57
CA GLY A 851 0.29 -38.50 -27.22
C GLY A 851 0.36 -38.83 -25.73
N SER A 852 0.06 -40.08 -25.39
CA SER A 852 0.18 -40.60 -24.02
C SER A 852 1.65 -40.66 -23.56
N SER A 853 1.92 -40.33 -22.30
CA SER A 853 3.27 -40.42 -21.71
C SER A 853 3.50 -41.68 -20.86
N SER A 854 2.45 -42.46 -20.61
CA SER A 854 2.50 -43.67 -19.78
C SER A 854 2.82 -44.89 -20.64
N CYS A 855 3.97 -45.54 -20.40
CA CYS A 855 4.36 -46.77 -21.09
C CYS A 855 3.57 -48.00 -20.62
N VAL A 856 3.53 -49.05 -21.45
CA VAL A 856 3.04 -50.38 -21.06
C VAL A 856 3.85 -50.96 -19.88
N SER A 857 3.19 -51.80 -19.08
CA SER A 857 3.77 -52.39 -17.86
C SER A 857 5.10 -53.11 -18.13
N GLY A 858 6.13 -52.77 -17.35
CA GLY A 858 7.51 -53.28 -17.54
C GLY A 858 8.41 -52.37 -18.39
N PHE A 859 7.88 -51.26 -18.91
CA PHE A 859 8.64 -50.23 -19.64
C PHE A 859 8.52 -48.88 -18.93
N THR A 860 9.55 -48.04 -19.06
CA THR A 860 9.58 -46.65 -18.57
C THR A 860 9.84 -45.67 -19.71
N CYS A 861 9.28 -44.46 -19.61
CA CYS A 861 9.51 -43.43 -20.62
C CYS A 861 10.87 -42.78 -20.40
N LYS A 862 11.85 -43.07 -21.26
CA LYS A 862 13.20 -42.52 -21.18
C LYS A 862 13.39 -41.38 -22.17
N VAL A 863 13.80 -40.22 -21.66
CA VAL A 863 14.21 -39.08 -22.49
C VAL A 863 15.53 -39.40 -23.20
N TRP A 864 15.59 -39.15 -24.51
CA TRP A 864 16.83 -39.21 -25.30
C TRP A 864 17.33 -37.81 -25.67
N ASN A 865 16.42 -36.87 -25.92
CA ASN A 865 16.66 -35.44 -26.08
C ASN A 865 15.33 -34.67 -25.94
N ASP A 866 15.40 -33.34 -25.95
CA ASP A 866 14.27 -32.41 -25.75
C ASP A 866 13.07 -32.67 -26.69
N TYR A 867 13.28 -33.29 -27.85
CA TYR A 867 12.26 -33.57 -28.87
C TYR A 867 11.83 -35.05 -28.92
N TYR A 868 12.48 -35.95 -28.16
CA TYR A 868 12.21 -37.38 -28.25
C TYR A 868 12.45 -38.16 -26.94
N SER A 869 11.39 -38.82 -26.46
CA SER A 869 11.41 -39.79 -25.35
C SER A 869 10.73 -41.08 -25.77
N GLN A 870 11.23 -42.24 -25.32
CA GLN A 870 10.84 -43.56 -25.81
C GLN A 870 10.61 -44.55 -24.66
N CYS A 871 9.62 -45.44 -24.80
CA CYS A 871 9.40 -46.54 -23.86
C CYS A 871 10.50 -47.59 -23.99
N VAL A 872 11.34 -47.72 -22.95
CA VAL A 872 12.40 -48.74 -22.85
C VAL A 872 12.14 -49.66 -21.65
N PRO A 873 12.67 -50.90 -21.61
CA PRO A 873 12.52 -51.77 -20.44
C PRO A 873 12.97 -51.07 -19.15
N ALA A 874 12.22 -51.32 -18.06
CA ALA A 874 12.44 -50.73 -16.73
C ALA A 874 13.72 -51.26 -16.04
#